data_AF-A0ABD1BWS6-F1
#
_entry.id   AF-A0ABD1BWS6-F1
#
_cell.length_a   1.000
_cell.length_b   1.000
_cell.length_c   1.000
_cell.angle_alpha   90.00
_cell.angle_beta   90.00
_cell.angle_gamma   90.00
#
_symmetry.space_group_name_H-M   'P 1'
#
loop_
_entity.id
_entity.type
_entity.pdbx_description
1 polymer ?
#
loop_
_entity_poly.entity_id
_entity_poly.type
_entity_poly.pdbx_seq_one_letter_code
_entity_poly.pdbx_strand_id
1 'polypeptide(L)'
;MRNPQRRGGTMAMEKSSSKYRTQFWYVAMASFLLWLCLLYLFNSSATTVHNHARLFRQENVIDLPVRNVPQREESDQVPVVVSKDMSVDNSSLVSDDSSMDDQMSEDKKVVTDLVEELEKEKVENEKKRGDNVLSGRSSRARRVHREPRKTRSSGRLEADKKRVRRSDDDESNVENSDKEPNYFESKKDVEPKQEQVDDNDDEKELPNDSSNDDLESEAKALRSYTSRSNISEAKNKVNSKITRPRRVHKVMVWPREARRNDPCRGKYVYMHEVPALFNEELLKNCWTLSRWTDMCELTSNFGLGSRLPNMEGVSGWFATNQFTLEVIFHNRMKQYKCLTKDSSLASAVYVPYYPGLDLMRFLWGPFPYMRDAAALDLMKWLRESPEWKRMDGRDHFMVAGRTTWDFMRTPENESDWGNRLMILPEIRNMTMLLIESSPWNYHGFAVPYPTYFHPANSAEIIQWQMRMRRIKRRYLFSFVGAPRPNLGDSIRTEIMDQCKASRRKCKLLECVSGSQKCYKPDQIMKFFLSSTFCLQPPGDSYTRRSTFDSILAGCIPVFFHPGSAYAQYIWHLPKDITKYSVFIPGKEVKEGKASIEKALSKITRAKVVAMREEVIKLIPRLMYFNPSGKRDDAGRFEDAFDVAVKGVLQRVEGLRKRIEEGNEEIFDFPEQFSWKYNVFGNVERHEWDSYFDRP
;
A
#
# COMPACT_ATOMS: atom_id res chain seq x y z
N MET A 1 9.95 -15.66 72.70
CA MET A 1 9.62 -16.96 73.35
C MET A 1 8.18 -16.92 73.88
N ARG A 2 7.55 -18.09 74.04
CA ARG A 2 6.34 -18.41 74.84
C ARG A 2 5.21 -17.36 75.02
N ASN A 3 4.06 -17.71 74.42
CA ASN A 3 2.67 -17.44 74.83
C ASN A 3 2.44 -17.78 76.35
N PRO A 4 1.36 -17.36 77.06
CA PRO A 4 0.02 -17.92 76.78
C PRO A 4 -1.26 -17.10 77.17
N GLN A 5 -2.39 -17.50 76.55
CA GLN A 5 -3.75 -17.76 77.11
C GLN A 5 -4.41 -16.75 78.09
N ARG A 6 -5.58 -16.17 77.75
CA ARG A 6 -6.96 -16.74 77.81
C ARG A 6 -7.50 -17.05 79.22
N ARG A 7 -8.39 -16.17 79.71
CA ARG A 7 -9.70 -16.40 80.38
C ARG A 7 -10.31 -15.01 80.68
N GLY A 8 -11.62 -14.78 80.69
CA GLY A 8 -12.74 -15.65 80.36
C GLY A 8 -14.02 -15.14 81.03
N GLY A 9 -14.83 -14.34 80.34
CA GLY A 9 -16.06 -13.75 80.88
C GLY A 9 -17.21 -13.83 79.88
N THR A 10 -18.14 -14.76 80.11
CA THR A 10 -19.35 -14.95 79.29
C THR A 10 -20.55 -14.24 79.91
N MET A 11 -21.28 -13.46 79.14
CA MET A 11 -22.68 -13.10 79.44
C MET A 11 -23.61 -13.50 78.28
N ALA A 12 -24.92 -13.44 78.54
CA ALA A 12 -25.94 -14.28 77.94
C ALA A 12 -26.25 -14.03 76.43
N MET A 13 -26.98 -14.99 75.86
CA MET A 13 -27.56 -14.96 74.52
C MET A 13 -28.46 -13.74 74.27
N GLU A 14 -28.52 -13.28 73.02
CA GLU A 14 -29.75 -12.72 72.46
C GLU A 14 -30.03 -13.28 71.05
N LYS A 15 -31.31 -13.46 70.70
CA LYS A 15 -31.76 -14.19 69.50
C LYS A 15 -31.90 -13.26 68.29
N SER A 16 -30.95 -13.29 67.35
CA SER A 16 -31.04 -12.52 66.08
C SER A 16 -30.72 -13.33 64.81
N SER A 17 -31.07 -14.62 64.78
CA SER A 17 -30.80 -15.54 63.65
C SER A 17 -31.98 -15.67 62.65
N SER A 18 -32.70 -14.57 62.39
CA SER A 18 -33.89 -14.57 61.51
C SER A 18 -33.79 -13.56 60.36
N LYS A 19 -33.50 -12.27 60.63
CA LYS A 19 -33.47 -11.21 59.60
C LYS A 19 -32.41 -11.41 58.51
N TYR A 20 -31.23 -11.93 58.85
CA TYR A 20 -30.16 -12.14 57.87
C TYR A 20 -30.47 -13.25 56.85
N ARG A 21 -31.25 -14.26 57.25
CA ARG A 21 -31.52 -15.44 56.42
C ARG A 21 -32.49 -15.12 55.29
N THR A 22 -33.46 -14.21 55.50
CA THR A 22 -34.34 -13.73 54.43
C THR A 22 -33.65 -12.75 53.50
N GLN A 23 -32.81 -11.85 54.02
CA GLN A 23 -32.04 -10.90 53.19
C GLN A 23 -31.10 -11.63 52.20
N PHE A 24 -30.45 -12.72 52.61
CA PHE A 24 -29.64 -13.54 51.72
C PHE A 24 -30.44 -14.10 50.53
N TRP A 25 -31.65 -14.61 50.76
CA TRP A 25 -32.53 -15.10 49.68
C TRP A 25 -32.94 -14.00 48.70
N TYR A 26 -33.21 -12.78 49.17
CA TYR A 26 -33.52 -11.65 48.28
C TYR A 26 -32.31 -11.27 47.40
N VAL A 27 -31.09 -11.26 47.93
CA VAL A 27 -29.88 -10.97 47.14
C VAL A 27 -29.60 -12.10 46.13
N ALA A 28 -29.74 -13.36 46.53
CA ALA A 28 -29.57 -14.50 45.63
C ALA A 28 -30.61 -14.49 44.50
N MET A 29 -31.89 -14.25 44.82
CA MET A 29 -32.97 -14.16 43.83
C MET A 29 -32.80 -12.96 42.89
N ALA A 30 -32.39 -11.79 43.41
CA ALA A 30 -32.09 -10.62 42.57
C ALA A 30 -30.91 -10.89 41.62
N SER A 31 -29.88 -11.58 42.09
CA SER A 31 -28.71 -11.97 41.27
C SER A 31 -29.09 -12.97 40.18
N PHE A 32 -29.95 -13.94 40.49
CA PHE A 32 -30.46 -14.92 39.54
C PHE A 32 -31.37 -14.29 38.48
N LEU A 33 -32.25 -13.35 38.88
CA LEU A 33 -33.09 -12.58 37.95
C LEU A 33 -32.25 -11.64 37.06
N LEU A 34 -31.20 -11.01 37.61
CA LEU A 34 -30.27 -10.21 36.82
C LEU A 34 -29.54 -11.07 35.77
N TRP A 35 -29.08 -12.26 36.16
CA TRP A 35 -28.43 -13.22 35.26
C TRP A 35 -29.40 -13.72 34.17
N LEU A 36 -30.65 -14.05 34.51
CA LEU A 36 -31.69 -14.38 33.53
C LEU A 36 -32.00 -13.23 32.57
N CYS A 37 -32.08 -11.98 33.05
CA CYS A 37 -32.26 -10.81 32.20
C CYS A 37 -31.06 -10.61 31.25
N LEU A 38 -29.82 -10.78 31.72
CA LEU A 38 -28.63 -10.69 30.88
C LEU A 38 -28.61 -11.81 29.82
N LEU A 39 -28.95 -13.05 30.20
CA LEU A 39 -29.01 -14.19 29.28
C LEU A 39 -30.14 -14.04 28.26
N TYR A 40 -31.31 -13.52 28.67
CA TYR A 40 -32.40 -13.15 27.76
C TYR A 40 -32.00 -12.03 26.80
N LEU A 41 -31.33 -10.96 27.27
CA LEU A 41 -30.81 -9.90 26.40
C LEU A 41 -29.75 -10.41 25.42
N PHE A 42 -28.92 -11.38 25.83
CA PHE A 42 -27.92 -12.01 24.96
C PHE A 42 -28.56 -12.89 23.88
N ASN A 43 -29.54 -13.75 24.24
CA ASN A 43 -30.31 -14.55 23.28
C ASN A 43 -31.22 -13.69 22.38
N SER A 44 -31.76 -12.60 22.90
CA SER A 44 -32.52 -11.62 22.11
C SER A 44 -31.62 -10.87 21.13
N SER A 45 -30.38 -10.53 21.53
CA SER A 45 -29.37 -10.00 20.62
C SER A 45 -28.98 -11.01 19.54
N ALA A 46 -28.76 -12.27 19.91
CA ALA A 46 -28.43 -13.35 18.97
C ALA A 46 -29.57 -13.60 17.96
N THR A 47 -30.83 -13.66 18.39
CA THR A 47 -31.98 -13.80 17.48
C THR A 47 -32.24 -12.53 16.67
N THR A 48 -31.94 -11.33 17.19
CA THR A 48 -31.99 -10.07 16.42
C THR A 48 -30.93 -10.05 15.32
N VAL A 49 -29.69 -10.47 15.60
CA VAL A 49 -28.64 -10.66 14.57
C VAL A 49 -29.06 -11.71 13.54
N HIS A 50 -29.62 -12.84 13.98
CA HIS A 50 -30.06 -13.89 13.06
C HIS A 50 -31.24 -13.46 12.18
N ASN A 51 -32.15 -12.65 12.72
CA ASN A 51 -33.27 -12.06 11.98
C ASN A 51 -32.83 -10.95 11.02
N HIS A 52 -31.84 -10.11 11.39
CA HIS A 52 -31.22 -9.18 10.44
C HIS A 52 -30.56 -9.93 9.27
N ALA A 53 -29.78 -10.98 9.55
CA ALA A 53 -29.18 -11.83 8.51
C ALA A 53 -30.24 -12.53 7.62
N ARG A 54 -31.47 -12.71 8.13
CA ARG A 54 -32.61 -13.24 7.36
C ARG A 54 -33.30 -12.17 6.53
N LEU A 55 -33.50 -10.96 7.08
CA LEU A 55 -34.06 -9.79 6.37
C LEU A 55 -33.15 -9.37 5.21
N PHE A 56 -31.83 -9.26 5.42
CA PHE A 56 -30.85 -8.99 4.35
C PHE A 56 -30.88 -10.05 3.23
N ARG A 57 -31.31 -11.28 3.52
CA ARG A 57 -31.51 -12.33 2.51
C ARG A 57 -32.89 -12.28 1.85
N GLN A 58 -33.90 -11.69 2.51
CA GLN A 58 -35.29 -11.69 2.07
C GLN A 58 -35.66 -10.45 1.23
N GLU A 59 -34.98 -9.32 1.41
CA GLU A 59 -35.12 -8.14 0.53
C GLU A 59 -34.38 -8.30 -0.82
N ASN A 60 -33.57 -9.36 -0.98
CA ASN A 60 -32.72 -9.62 -2.16
C ASN A 60 -33.19 -10.82 -3.01
N VAL A 61 -34.51 -11.02 -3.13
CA VAL A 61 -35.10 -12.04 -4.02
C VAL A 61 -35.64 -11.37 -5.29
N ILE A 62 -34.91 -11.56 -6.39
CA ILE A 62 -35.46 -11.35 -7.75
C ILE A 62 -36.04 -12.70 -8.19
N ASP A 63 -37.37 -12.81 -8.21
CA ASP A 63 -38.04 -14.02 -8.69
C ASP A 63 -37.81 -14.22 -10.20
N LEU A 64 -37.28 -15.39 -10.56
CA LEU A 64 -37.18 -15.87 -11.94
C LEU A 64 -37.70 -17.32 -12.01
N PRO A 65 -38.57 -17.66 -12.98
CA PRO A 65 -39.25 -18.95 -13.00
C PRO A 65 -38.33 -20.10 -13.39
N VAL A 66 -38.12 -21.04 -12.46
CA VAL A 66 -37.39 -22.29 -12.72
C VAL A 66 -38.23 -23.20 -13.63
N ARG A 67 -37.63 -23.64 -14.74
CA ARG A 67 -38.27 -24.56 -15.69
C ARG A 67 -37.77 -25.99 -15.43
N ASN A 68 -38.65 -26.83 -14.88
CA ASN A 68 -38.29 -28.19 -14.47
C ASN A 68 -37.80 -29.06 -15.64
N VAL A 69 -36.75 -29.84 -15.37
CA VAL A 69 -36.28 -30.96 -16.21
C VAL A 69 -36.03 -32.16 -15.27
N PRO A 70 -36.42 -33.40 -15.61
CA PRO A 70 -36.42 -34.50 -14.63
C PRO A 70 -35.03 -35.07 -14.34
N GLN A 71 -34.87 -35.61 -13.13
CA GLN A 71 -33.73 -36.48 -12.78
C GLN A 71 -33.82 -37.81 -13.53
N ARG A 72 -32.66 -38.42 -13.79
CA ARG A 72 -32.50 -39.87 -13.84
C ARG A 72 -31.41 -40.26 -12.84
N GLU A 73 -31.67 -41.32 -12.09
CA GLU A 73 -30.67 -42.04 -11.32
C GLU A 73 -29.98 -43.02 -12.26
N GLU A 74 -28.67 -43.20 -12.10
CA GLU A 74 -27.99 -44.44 -12.49
C GLU A 74 -26.81 -44.64 -11.54
N SER A 75 -26.67 -45.86 -11.02
CA SER A 75 -25.71 -46.23 -9.98
C SER A 75 -24.56 -47.04 -10.56
N ASP A 76 -23.37 -46.90 -10.00
CA ASP A 76 -22.44 -48.05 -9.96
C ASP A 76 -21.43 -47.98 -8.81
N GLN A 77 -21.03 -49.16 -8.31
CA GLN A 77 -20.02 -49.33 -7.25
C GLN A 77 -19.03 -50.44 -7.62
N VAL A 78 -17.73 -50.12 -7.70
CA VAL A 78 -16.63 -51.11 -7.61
C VAL A 78 -15.46 -50.45 -6.86
N PRO A 79 -14.82 -51.12 -5.88
CA PRO A 79 -13.81 -50.51 -5.00
C PRO A 79 -12.37 -50.60 -5.55
N VAL A 80 -11.47 -49.78 -4.97
CA VAL A 80 -10.01 -49.84 -5.21
C VAL A 80 -9.28 -50.45 -4.01
N VAL A 81 -8.23 -51.22 -4.28
CA VAL A 81 -7.56 -52.13 -3.35
C VAL A 81 -6.46 -51.43 -2.52
N VAL A 82 -6.32 -51.85 -1.26
CA VAL A 82 -5.21 -51.45 -0.38
C VAL A 82 -3.94 -52.22 -0.74
N SER A 83 -2.79 -51.54 -0.75
CA SER A 83 -1.47 -52.18 -0.74
C SER A 83 -0.57 -51.47 0.28
N LYS A 84 0.29 -52.23 0.96
CA LYS A 84 0.97 -51.81 2.19
C LYS A 84 2.30 -52.53 2.37
N ASP A 85 3.38 -51.77 2.24
CA ASP A 85 4.71 -51.99 2.84
C ASP A 85 5.20 -50.58 3.24
N MET A 86 5.65 -50.29 4.47
CA MET A 86 6.86 -50.77 5.17
C MET A 86 8.16 -50.40 4.44
N SER A 87 9.17 -49.77 5.06
CA SER A 87 9.27 -49.10 6.39
C SER A 87 10.66 -48.48 6.55
N VAL A 88 10.79 -47.26 7.11
CA VAL A 88 12.02 -46.79 7.82
C VAL A 88 11.65 -45.86 8.97
N ASP A 89 12.21 -46.17 10.14
CA ASP A 89 12.52 -45.40 11.36
C ASP A 89 11.75 -44.12 11.75
N ASN A 90 11.27 -44.14 12.99
CA ASN A 90 10.70 -43.01 13.73
C ASN A 90 11.46 -42.84 15.05
N SER A 91 12.07 -41.67 15.29
CA SER A 91 12.70 -41.34 16.58
C SER A 91 12.60 -39.85 16.87
N SER A 92 12.48 -39.51 18.16
CA SER A 92 12.28 -38.15 18.72
C SER A 92 10.93 -37.46 18.44
N LEU A 93 9.82 -38.16 18.72
CA LEU A 93 8.60 -37.49 19.16
C LEU A 93 8.76 -37.06 20.63
N VAL A 94 8.91 -35.76 20.87
CA VAL A 94 8.61 -35.13 22.17
C VAL A 94 7.40 -34.23 21.94
N SER A 95 6.32 -34.47 22.68
CA SER A 95 5.08 -33.72 22.59
C SER A 95 5.10 -32.51 23.53
N ASP A 96 5.33 -31.31 22.98
CA ASP A 96 5.02 -30.05 23.68
C ASP A 96 3.61 -29.58 23.31
N ASP A 97 2.65 -29.88 24.18
CA ASP A 97 1.28 -29.36 24.14
C ASP A 97 1.31 -27.89 24.57
N SER A 98 1.35 -26.97 23.59
CA SER A 98 1.39 -25.52 23.82
C SER A 98 0.22 -24.81 23.12
N SER A 99 -0.68 -24.32 23.98
CA SER A 99 -1.90 -23.55 23.69
C SER A 99 -1.85 -22.58 22.51
N MET A 100 -2.93 -22.57 21.71
CA MET A 100 -3.18 -21.68 20.56
C MET A 100 -3.43 -20.20 20.95
N ASP A 101 -2.48 -19.55 21.64
CA ASP A 101 -2.70 -18.21 22.22
C ASP A 101 -1.47 -17.27 22.14
N ASP A 102 -0.79 -17.19 20.98
CA ASP A 102 0.18 -16.09 20.73
C ASP A 102 0.39 -15.65 19.25
N GLN A 103 -0.70 -15.50 18.48
CA GLN A 103 -0.69 -14.68 17.25
C GLN A 103 -1.35 -13.31 17.49
N MET A 104 -0.65 -12.46 18.22
CA MET A 104 -1.12 -11.14 18.64
C MET A 104 -0.68 -10.03 17.67
N SER A 105 -1.59 -9.57 16.81
CA SER A 105 -1.37 -8.42 15.93
C SER A 105 -1.18 -7.11 16.72
N GLU A 106 -0.37 -6.18 16.20
CA GLU A 106 -0.09 -4.90 16.86
C GLU A 106 -1.39 -4.14 17.20
N ASP A 107 -2.39 -4.15 16.32
CA ASP A 107 -3.71 -3.53 16.54
C ASP A 107 -4.41 -4.00 17.83
N LYS A 108 -4.38 -5.31 18.14
CA LYS A 108 -5.03 -5.88 19.33
C LYS A 108 -4.33 -5.42 20.61
N LYS A 109 -3.01 -5.20 20.56
CA LYS A 109 -2.19 -4.80 21.71
C LYS A 109 -2.20 -3.28 21.95
N VAL A 110 -2.20 -2.49 20.87
CA VAL A 110 -2.40 -1.03 20.89
C VAL A 110 -3.69 -0.64 21.63
N VAL A 111 -4.74 -1.46 21.52
CA VAL A 111 -6.03 -1.24 22.19
C VAL A 111 -5.94 -1.44 23.69
N THR A 112 -5.31 -2.51 24.15
CA THR A 112 -5.13 -2.77 25.59
C THR A 112 -4.32 -1.63 26.22
N ASP A 113 -3.20 -1.24 25.58
CA ASP A 113 -2.36 -0.12 26.00
C ASP A 113 -3.18 1.20 26.06
N LEU A 114 -4.00 1.50 25.04
CA LEU A 114 -4.81 2.73 24.97
C LEU A 114 -5.95 2.78 25.99
N VAL A 115 -6.64 1.66 26.26
CA VAL A 115 -7.68 1.59 27.28
C VAL A 115 -7.07 1.82 28.66
N GLU A 116 -5.90 1.21 28.94
CA GLU A 116 -5.19 1.41 30.20
C GLU A 116 -4.65 2.85 30.36
N GLU A 117 -4.24 3.53 29.28
CA GLU A 117 -3.90 4.98 29.32
C GLU A 117 -5.13 5.85 29.59
N LEU A 118 -6.27 5.61 28.92
CA LEU A 118 -7.50 6.39 29.11
C LEU A 118 -8.08 6.24 30.53
N GLU A 119 -8.01 5.04 31.13
CA GLU A 119 -8.39 4.84 32.52
C GLU A 119 -7.46 5.58 33.49
N LYS A 120 -6.15 5.61 33.22
CA LYS A 120 -5.17 6.37 34.03
C LYS A 120 -5.37 7.88 33.91
N GLU A 121 -5.56 8.44 32.71
CA GLU A 121 -5.88 9.85 32.53
C GLU A 121 -7.21 10.23 33.21
N LYS A 122 -8.22 9.35 33.16
CA LYS A 122 -9.50 9.59 33.82
C LYS A 122 -9.35 9.64 35.35
N VAL A 123 -8.62 8.69 35.94
CA VAL A 123 -8.31 8.68 37.38
C VAL A 123 -7.47 9.90 37.78
N GLU A 124 -6.49 10.31 36.98
CA GLU A 124 -5.67 11.48 37.30
C GLU A 124 -6.47 12.80 37.19
N ASN A 125 -7.39 12.90 36.22
CA ASN A 125 -8.30 14.04 36.10
C ASN A 125 -9.36 14.08 37.20
N GLU A 126 -9.91 12.93 37.62
CA GLU A 126 -10.79 12.85 38.79
C GLU A 126 -10.06 13.23 40.09
N LYS A 127 -8.79 12.85 40.24
CA LYS A 127 -7.94 13.26 41.37
C LYS A 127 -7.69 14.78 41.38
N LYS A 128 -7.27 15.36 40.24
CA LYS A 128 -7.13 16.82 40.06
C LYS A 128 -8.46 17.57 40.28
N ARG A 129 -9.60 16.93 40.04
CA ARG A 129 -10.95 17.48 40.32
C ARG A 129 -11.33 17.40 41.79
N GLY A 130 -10.87 16.37 42.53
CA GLY A 130 -11.02 16.26 43.98
C GLY A 130 -10.20 17.30 44.73
N ASP A 131 -8.91 17.45 44.40
CA ASP A 131 -8.00 18.38 45.08
C ASP A 131 -8.48 19.85 44.97
N ASN A 132 -9.02 20.24 43.81
CA ASN A 132 -9.59 21.58 43.58
C ASN A 132 -10.90 21.86 44.36
N VAL A 133 -11.56 20.85 44.93
CA VAL A 133 -12.78 21.05 45.76
C VAL A 133 -12.41 21.42 47.21
N LEU A 134 -11.17 21.16 47.65
CA LEU A 134 -10.76 21.38 49.04
C LEU A 134 -10.23 22.81 49.36
N SER A 135 -9.89 23.63 48.36
CA SER A 135 -9.32 24.98 48.58
C SER A 135 -10.27 26.16 48.30
N GLY A 136 -11.47 25.91 47.77
CA GLY A 136 -12.34 26.96 47.18
C GLY A 136 -13.50 27.46 48.05
N ARG A 137 -13.26 28.14 49.18
CA ARG A 137 -14.35 28.61 50.07
C ARG A 137 -14.23 30.06 50.60
N SER A 138 -14.40 31.07 49.73
CA SER A 138 -14.69 32.46 50.17
C SER A 138 -15.47 33.34 49.16
N SER A 139 -16.18 34.34 49.71
CA SER A 139 -16.64 35.61 49.10
C SER A 139 -17.44 35.67 47.77
N ARG A 140 -18.77 35.57 47.92
CA ARG A 140 -19.84 36.44 47.32
C ARG A 140 -19.58 37.30 46.06
N ALA A 141 -20.16 36.85 44.94
CA ALA A 141 -21.28 37.46 44.19
C ALA A 141 -21.39 39.00 43.91
N ARG A 142 -21.63 39.32 42.62
CA ARG A 142 -22.74 40.20 42.16
C ARG A 142 -23.15 39.92 40.70
N ARG A 143 -24.42 40.19 40.35
CA ARG A 143 -25.02 40.10 38.98
C ARG A 143 -25.13 41.50 38.36
N VAL A 144 -25.27 41.60 37.02
CA VAL A 144 -26.46 42.16 36.31
C VAL A 144 -26.24 42.20 34.78
N HIS A 145 -27.30 42.00 33.98
CA HIS A 145 -27.33 42.17 32.51
C HIS A 145 -27.58 43.64 32.12
N ARG A 146 -27.05 44.10 30.97
CA ARG A 146 -27.86 44.32 29.74
C ARG A 146 -27.08 44.73 28.48
N GLU A 147 -27.69 44.35 27.36
CA GLU A 147 -27.42 44.67 25.94
C GLU A 147 -28.24 45.92 25.49
N PRO A 148 -28.27 46.38 24.21
CA PRO A 148 -27.37 46.18 23.04
C PRO A 148 -27.16 47.47 22.14
N ARG A 149 -26.62 47.24 20.91
CA ARG A 149 -26.90 47.93 19.60
C ARG A 149 -26.12 49.17 19.09
N LYS A 150 -25.25 48.88 18.10
CA LYS A 150 -25.26 49.33 16.67
C LYS A 150 -24.88 50.78 16.21
N THR A 151 -24.02 50.76 15.16
CA THR A 151 -24.02 51.53 13.87
C THR A 151 -23.25 52.85 13.63
N ARG A 152 -22.54 52.83 12.47
CA ARG A 152 -22.26 53.89 11.46
C ARG A 152 -21.09 54.92 11.61
N SER A 153 -19.96 54.56 10.98
CA SER A 153 -19.31 55.21 9.80
C SER A 153 -19.01 56.72 9.70
N SER A 154 -17.85 57.01 9.06
CA SER A 154 -17.24 58.29 8.59
C SER A 154 -16.17 58.89 9.52
N GLY A 155 -15.14 59.61 9.04
CA GLY A 155 -14.82 60.07 7.68
C GLY A 155 -13.30 60.12 7.35
N ARG A 156 -12.89 60.95 6.38
CA ARG A 156 -11.54 61.02 5.76
C ARG A 156 -10.98 62.46 5.77
N LEU A 157 -9.67 62.64 5.95
CA LEU A 157 -8.89 63.84 5.56
C LEU A 157 -7.38 63.55 5.53
N GLU A 158 -6.54 64.49 5.05
CA GLU A 158 -5.16 64.25 4.56
C GLU A 158 -4.10 65.24 5.10
N ALA A 159 -2.81 64.92 4.89
CA ALA A 159 -1.60 65.78 5.00
C ALA A 159 -1.11 66.17 6.43
N ASP A 160 0.13 66.67 6.68
CA ASP A 160 1.15 67.25 5.76
C ASP A 160 2.63 67.24 6.26
N LYS A 161 3.59 67.32 5.30
CA LYS A 161 5.00 67.85 5.29
C LYS A 161 6.01 67.84 6.50
N LYS A 162 7.24 67.33 6.19
CA LYS A 162 8.62 67.91 6.43
C LYS A 162 9.17 67.97 7.90
N ARG A 163 10.47 68.19 8.25
CA ARG A 163 11.78 68.51 7.55
C ARG A 163 13.02 68.29 8.49
N VAL A 164 14.27 68.25 7.96
CA VAL A 164 15.57 68.74 8.56
C VAL A 164 16.17 67.95 9.77
N ARG A 165 17.49 67.78 10.07
CA ARG A 165 18.86 68.06 9.50
C ARG A 165 19.85 66.93 10.00
N ARG A 166 20.98 66.59 9.32
CA ARG A 166 22.41 67.01 9.55
C ARG A 166 22.89 67.07 11.02
N SER A 167 24.13 66.71 11.38
CA SER A 167 25.40 66.64 10.61
C SER A 167 26.13 65.27 10.76
N ASP A 168 26.86 64.71 9.78
CA ASP A 168 27.93 65.20 8.86
C ASP A 168 29.29 65.32 9.62
N ASP A 169 30.47 64.83 9.18
CA ASP A 169 30.87 64.14 7.92
C ASP A 169 31.43 62.68 8.07
N ASP A 170 32.72 62.24 7.92
CA ASP A 170 34.09 62.82 7.99
C ASP A 170 35.15 61.99 7.15
N GLU A 171 36.48 62.20 7.30
CA GLU A 171 37.67 61.79 6.49
C GLU A 171 38.23 60.31 6.55
N SER A 172 39.04 59.78 5.60
CA SER A 172 39.61 60.26 4.31
C SER A 172 40.10 59.13 3.35
N ASN A 173 40.16 59.42 2.02
CA ASN A 173 41.17 59.10 0.96
C ASN A 173 41.82 57.68 0.87
N VAL A 174 42.22 57.05 -0.26
CA VAL A 174 42.38 57.30 -1.73
C VAL A 174 42.80 55.91 -2.32
N GLU A 175 42.66 55.41 -3.56
CA GLU A 175 42.38 55.82 -4.97
C GLU A 175 42.07 54.51 -5.81
N ASN A 176 41.79 54.39 -7.14
CA ASN A 176 41.49 55.29 -8.28
C ASN A 176 40.70 54.53 -9.41
N SER A 177 40.34 55.31 -10.45
CA SER A 177 39.98 55.14 -11.88
C SER A 177 40.64 54.01 -12.75
N ASP A 178 40.17 53.66 -13.98
CA ASP A 178 38.90 53.90 -14.71
C ASP A 178 38.70 53.07 -16.01
N LYS A 179 37.43 52.97 -16.45
CA LYS A 179 36.88 53.03 -17.85
C LYS A 179 37.22 52.03 -18.99
N GLU A 180 36.15 51.37 -19.43
CA GLU A 180 35.70 51.02 -20.81
C GLU A 180 35.47 52.26 -21.74
N PRO A 181 35.03 52.15 -23.04
CA PRO A 181 34.98 51.03 -24.01
C PRO A 181 35.29 51.37 -25.52
N ASN A 182 35.21 50.34 -26.40
CA ASN A 182 34.57 50.31 -27.76
C ASN A 182 35.15 50.91 -29.09
N TYR A 183 35.16 50.03 -30.12
CA TYR A 183 34.65 50.16 -31.52
C TYR A 183 35.52 50.55 -32.77
N PHE A 184 35.06 50.02 -33.93
CA PHE A 184 35.47 50.21 -35.36
C PHE A 184 36.78 49.51 -35.83
N GLU A 185 36.96 49.01 -37.08
CA GLU A 185 36.06 48.41 -38.11
C GLU A 185 36.97 47.53 -39.09
N SER A 186 36.76 47.16 -40.37
CA SER A 186 35.82 47.45 -41.48
C SER A 186 35.74 46.29 -42.53
N LYS A 187 35.20 46.54 -43.74
CA LYS A 187 34.86 45.56 -44.83
C LYS A 187 35.72 45.64 -46.12
N LYS A 188 35.64 44.58 -46.96
CA LYS A 188 35.44 44.64 -48.43
C LYS A 188 34.92 43.30 -49.02
N ASP A 189 34.41 43.31 -50.26
CA ASP A 189 33.51 42.30 -50.84
C ASP A 189 33.94 41.79 -52.27
N VAL A 190 33.15 40.89 -52.92
CA VAL A 190 33.04 40.54 -54.38
C VAL A 190 33.70 39.22 -54.95
N GLU A 191 32.86 38.19 -55.19
CA GLU A 191 32.67 37.28 -56.39
C GLU A 191 33.82 36.47 -57.11
N PRO A 192 33.55 35.57 -58.10
CA PRO A 192 32.64 34.39 -58.09
C PRO A 192 33.15 33.10 -58.83
N LYS A 193 32.42 31.96 -58.70
CA LYS A 193 32.09 30.87 -59.69
C LYS A 193 31.46 29.67 -58.95
N GLN A 194 30.30 29.06 -59.28
CA GLN A 194 29.78 28.40 -60.51
C GLN A 194 30.56 27.13 -60.93
N GLU A 195 29.95 25.99 -61.28
CA GLU A 195 28.57 25.64 -61.75
C GLU A 195 28.09 24.28 -61.14
N GLN A 196 26.80 24.07 -60.77
CA GLN A 196 25.65 23.48 -61.52
C GLN A 196 25.71 21.94 -61.77
N VAL A 197 24.76 21.10 -61.29
CA VAL A 197 23.32 20.87 -61.64
C VAL A 197 23.20 19.86 -62.82
N ASP A 198 22.38 18.78 -62.79
CA ASP A 198 20.90 18.69 -62.82
C ASP A 198 20.29 17.41 -62.18
N ASP A 199 18.97 17.40 -61.99
CA ASP A 199 18.11 16.20 -61.81
C ASP A 199 17.56 15.71 -63.18
N ASN A 200 17.19 14.42 -63.32
CA ASN A 200 15.94 13.93 -63.97
C ASN A 200 15.92 12.41 -64.24
N ASP A 201 14.78 11.80 -63.86
CA ASP A 201 13.95 10.75 -64.49
C ASP A 201 14.49 9.56 -65.34
N ASP A 202 13.87 8.42 -65.02
CA ASP A 202 13.24 7.39 -65.88
C ASP A 202 13.90 6.05 -66.30
N GLU A 203 13.06 5.02 -66.07
CA GLU A 203 12.86 3.69 -66.67
C GLU A 203 14.01 2.74 -67.15
N LYS A 204 13.93 1.52 -66.58
CA LYS A 204 14.06 0.18 -67.24
C LYS A 204 15.34 -0.17 -68.02
N GLU A 205 15.98 -1.25 -67.58
CA GLU A 205 15.94 -2.50 -68.37
C GLU A 205 16.06 -3.77 -67.51
N LEU A 206 15.54 -4.87 -68.06
CA LEU A 206 15.64 -6.27 -67.60
C LEU A 206 16.25 -7.04 -68.80
N PRO A 207 17.01 -8.15 -68.62
CA PRO A 207 16.43 -9.35 -68.02
C PRO A 207 17.40 -10.30 -67.28
N ASN A 208 16.83 -11.44 -66.85
CA ASN A 208 17.32 -12.84 -66.87
C ASN A 208 18.76 -13.11 -67.40
N ASP A 209 19.45 -14.18 -66.98
CA ASP A 209 18.88 -15.51 -66.67
C ASP A 209 19.65 -16.30 -65.58
N SER A 210 19.20 -17.54 -65.42
CA SER A 210 19.39 -18.53 -64.37
C SER A 210 20.65 -19.39 -64.50
N SER A 211 20.75 -20.38 -63.59
CA SER A 211 21.54 -21.61 -63.71
C SER A 211 23.05 -21.47 -63.42
N ASN A 212 23.76 -22.50 -62.94
CA ASN A 212 23.33 -23.78 -62.35
C ASN A 212 24.49 -24.41 -61.56
N ASP A 213 24.18 -25.43 -60.75
CA ASP A 213 25.02 -26.61 -60.44
C ASP A 213 26.43 -26.40 -59.81
N ASP A 214 27.14 -27.47 -59.41
CA ASP A 214 26.81 -28.52 -58.44
C ASP A 214 28.15 -29.23 -58.06
N LEU A 215 28.19 -29.97 -56.95
CA LEU A 215 29.27 -30.95 -56.62
C LEU A 215 30.71 -30.35 -56.45
N GLU A 216 31.76 -31.04 -55.99
CA GLU A 216 31.84 -32.28 -55.21
C GLU A 216 32.96 -32.24 -54.14
N SER A 217 33.04 -33.32 -53.36
CA SER A 217 33.90 -33.55 -52.19
C SER A 217 35.38 -33.87 -52.45
N GLU A 218 36.23 -33.64 -51.45
CA GLU A 218 37.10 -34.67 -50.84
C GLU A 218 37.10 -34.44 -49.30
N ALA A 219 36.95 -35.43 -48.40
CA ALA A 219 37.72 -36.67 -48.17
C ALA A 219 39.12 -36.39 -47.55
N LYS A 220 39.61 -37.11 -46.53
CA LYS A 220 39.11 -38.32 -45.83
C LYS A 220 39.84 -38.54 -44.48
N ALA A 221 39.34 -39.51 -43.70
CA ALA A 221 40.11 -40.37 -42.76
C ALA A 221 40.65 -39.74 -41.45
N LEU A 222 40.71 -40.40 -40.27
CA LEU A 222 40.27 -41.73 -39.77
C LEU A 222 40.38 -41.71 -38.19
N ARG A 223 40.07 -42.70 -37.32
CA ARG A 223 39.55 -44.09 -37.38
C ARG A 223 38.98 -44.50 -35.99
N SER A 224 37.71 -44.98 -35.89
CA SER A 224 37.23 -46.07 -34.99
C SER A 224 37.39 -45.98 -33.43
N TYR A 225 36.75 -46.79 -32.57
CA TYR A 225 35.90 -48.00 -32.67
C TYR A 225 34.59 -47.76 -31.86
N THR A 226 33.37 -47.93 -32.41
CA THR A 226 32.46 -49.12 -32.38
C THR A 226 32.18 -49.72 -30.99
N SER A 227 30.96 -50.17 -30.65
CA SER A 227 30.09 -51.06 -31.45
C SER A 227 28.56 -50.78 -31.36
N ARG A 228 27.77 -51.59 -32.08
CA ARG A 228 26.30 -51.56 -32.18
C ARG A 228 25.71 -52.93 -31.82
N SER A 229 24.43 -52.94 -31.47
CA SER A 229 23.49 -54.02 -31.83
C SER A 229 22.15 -53.42 -32.27
N ASN A 230 21.59 -53.88 -33.39
CA ASN A 230 20.30 -53.43 -33.92
C ASN A 230 19.26 -54.55 -33.80
N ILE A 231 18.01 -54.22 -33.45
CA ILE A 231 16.80 -54.81 -34.05
C ILE A 231 15.83 -53.64 -34.32
N SER A 232 15.04 -53.74 -35.39
CA SER A 232 14.12 -52.68 -35.85
C SER A 232 12.77 -53.27 -36.23
N GLU A 233 11.65 -52.66 -35.80
CA GLU A 233 10.34 -53.10 -36.27
C GLU A 233 9.26 -52.00 -36.29
N ALA A 234 8.28 -52.20 -37.18
CA ALA A 234 6.96 -51.54 -37.31
C ALA A 234 6.80 -50.02 -37.00
N LYS A 235 6.73 -49.20 -38.05
CA LYS A 235 6.10 -47.86 -37.99
C LYS A 235 4.58 -47.99 -37.90
N ASN A 236 3.97 -47.76 -36.74
CA ASN A 236 2.51 -47.55 -36.64
C ASN A 236 2.18 -46.06 -36.49
N LYS A 237 1.91 -45.40 -37.63
CA LYS A 237 1.61 -43.96 -37.71
C LYS A 237 0.14 -43.69 -37.39
N VAL A 238 -0.23 -43.77 -36.10
CA VAL A 238 -1.56 -43.37 -35.62
C VAL A 238 -1.74 -41.87 -35.88
N ASN A 239 -2.43 -41.55 -36.98
CA ASN A 239 -2.65 -40.17 -37.42
C ASN A 239 -3.84 -39.55 -36.66
N SER A 240 -3.70 -39.42 -35.34
CA SER A 240 -4.66 -38.73 -34.49
C SER A 240 -4.70 -37.25 -34.88
N LYS A 241 -5.63 -36.91 -35.78
CA LYS A 241 -6.05 -35.53 -36.01
C LYS A 241 -6.61 -35.00 -34.69
N ILE A 242 -5.76 -34.36 -33.90
CA ILE A 242 -6.19 -33.51 -32.79
C ILE A 242 -6.95 -32.35 -33.44
N THR A 243 -8.27 -32.54 -33.56
CA THR A 243 -9.21 -31.46 -33.88
C THR A 243 -9.16 -30.48 -32.72
N ARG A 244 -8.23 -29.52 -32.80
CA ARG A 244 -8.27 -28.32 -31.97
C ARG A 244 -9.71 -27.81 -32.01
N PRO A 245 -10.40 -27.66 -30.86
CA PRO A 245 -11.77 -27.18 -30.85
C PRO A 245 -11.79 -25.84 -31.60
N ARG A 246 -12.82 -25.61 -32.43
CA ARG A 246 -12.98 -24.34 -33.14
C ARG A 246 -12.90 -23.21 -32.11
N ARG A 247 -11.86 -22.36 -32.19
CA ARG A 247 -11.75 -21.16 -31.36
C ARG A 247 -13.02 -20.34 -31.61
N VAL A 248 -13.94 -20.33 -30.65
CA VAL A 248 -15.07 -19.40 -30.63
C VAL A 248 -14.43 -18.03 -30.41
N HIS A 249 -14.29 -17.26 -31.50
CA HIS A 249 -13.68 -15.94 -31.42
C HIS A 249 -14.60 -15.06 -30.56
N LYS A 250 -14.21 -14.88 -29.30
CA LYS A 250 -14.93 -14.06 -28.33
C LYS A 250 -14.94 -12.64 -28.90
N VAL A 251 -16.13 -12.14 -29.26
CA VAL A 251 -16.29 -10.85 -29.94
C VAL A 251 -15.97 -9.73 -28.96
N MET A 252 -14.71 -9.32 -28.93
CA MET A 252 -14.19 -8.30 -28.03
C MET A 252 -14.58 -6.92 -28.55
N VAL A 253 -15.19 -6.13 -27.67
CA VAL A 253 -15.77 -4.83 -28.03
C VAL A 253 -14.75 -3.75 -27.67
N TRP A 254 -13.97 -3.36 -28.68
CA TRP A 254 -12.92 -2.35 -28.51
C TRP A 254 -13.48 -0.95 -28.20
N PRO A 255 -12.72 -0.12 -27.46
CA PRO A 255 -13.09 1.28 -27.27
C PRO A 255 -13.19 2.02 -28.61
N ARG A 256 -14.21 2.87 -28.76
CA ARG A 256 -14.37 3.75 -29.92
C ARG A 256 -13.19 4.71 -30.00
N GLU A 257 -12.67 4.91 -31.21
CA GLU A 257 -11.59 5.87 -31.47
C GLU A 257 -12.00 7.30 -31.08
N ALA A 258 -11.36 7.85 -30.05
CA ALA A 258 -11.38 9.27 -29.79
C ALA A 258 -10.69 10.04 -30.93
N ARG A 259 -11.10 11.29 -31.16
CA ARG A 259 -10.58 12.13 -32.26
C ARG A 259 -9.06 12.27 -32.18
N ARG A 260 -8.36 12.33 -33.32
CA ARG A 260 -6.87 12.37 -33.36
C ARG A 260 -6.24 13.48 -32.49
N ASN A 261 -6.91 14.62 -32.34
CA ASN A 261 -6.43 15.78 -31.58
C ASN A 261 -6.92 15.80 -30.12
N ASP A 262 -7.55 14.72 -29.64
CA ASP A 262 -8.08 14.62 -28.28
C ASP A 262 -6.95 14.34 -27.27
N PRO A 263 -6.70 15.21 -26.27
CA PRO A 263 -5.66 14.99 -25.26
C PRO A 263 -5.90 13.74 -24.39
N CYS A 264 -7.11 13.19 -24.39
CA CYS A 264 -7.53 11.97 -23.68
C CYS A 264 -7.58 10.71 -24.56
N ARG A 265 -7.23 10.76 -25.85
CA ARG A 265 -7.11 9.57 -26.71
C ARG A 265 -6.13 8.56 -26.07
N GLY A 266 -6.59 7.31 -25.92
CA GLY A 266 -5.85 6.22 -25.24
C GLY A 266 -5.72 6.36 -23.72
N LYS A 267 -6.42 7.32 -23.09
CA LYS A 267 -6.34 7.62 -21.65
C LYS A 267 -7.69 7.68 -20.97
N TYR A 268 -8.79 7.44 -21.68
CA TYR A 268 -10.11 7.47 -21.09
C TYR A 268 -10.29 6.35 -20.07
N VAL A 269 -10.75 6.70 -18.87
CA VAL A 269 -11.11 5.75 -17.81
C VAL A 269 -12.60 5.89 -17.54
N TYR A 270 -13.35 4.79 -17.61
CA TYR A 270 -14.69 4.71 -17.05
C TYR A 270 -14.59 4.21 -15.61
N MET A 271 -15.51 4.64 -14.74
CA MET A 271 -15.59 4.18 -13.37
C MET A 271 -16.96 3.55 -13.13
N HIS A 272 -16.98 2.30 -12.66
CA HIS A 272 -18.22 1.59 -12.37
C HIS A 272 -18.99 2.28 -11.24
N GLU A 273 -20.28 2.50 -11.48
CA GLU A 273 -21.24 2.90 -10.44
C GLU A 273 -21.68 1.64 -9.65
N VAL A 274 -20.72 1.05 -8.91
CA VAL A 274 -20.96 -0.16 -8.09
C VAL A 274 -21.95 0.13 -6.95
N PRO A 275 -22.72 -0.88 -6.48
CA PRO A 275 -23.58 -0.75 -5.31
C PRO A 275 -22.86 -0.16 -4.08
N ALA A 276 -23.52 0.78 -3.39
CA ALA A 276 -22.89 1.60 -2.34
C ALA A 276 -22.31 0.79 -1.15
N LEU A 277 -22.81 -0.43 -0.93
CA LEU A 277 -22.31 -1.38 0.06
C LEU A 277 -20.82 -1.71 -0.11
N PHE A 278 -20.30 -1.59 -1.34
CA PHE A 278 -18.89 -1.82 -1.67
C PHE A 278 -17.98 -0.60 -1.40
N ASN A 279 -18.53 0.58 -1.10
CA ASN A 279 -17.72 1.80 -0.92
C ASN A 279 -18.31 2.86 0.02
N GLU A 280 -19.31 3.62 -0.42
CA GLU A 280 -19.79 4.81 0.30
C GLU A 280 -20.56 4.44 1.57
N GLU A 281 -21.14 3.23 1.65
CA GLU A 281 -21.79 2.72 2.86
C GLU A 281 -20.80 2.27 3.94
N LEU A 282 -19.63 1.75 3.54
CA LEU A 282 -18.53 1.45 4.45
C LEU A 282 -18.05 2.73 5.15
N LEU A 283 -18.02 3.86 4.43
CA LEU A 283 -17.68 5.18 4.99
C LEU A 283 -18.83 5.80 5.81
N LYS A 284 -20.09 5.62 5.39
CA LYS A 284 -21.26 6.03 6.20
C LYS A 284 -21.32 5.30 7.54
N ASN A 285 -20.87 4.04 7.58
CA ASN A 285 -20.80 3.20 8.78
C ASN A 285 -19.36 3.01 9.29
N CYS A 286 -18.50 4.04 9.15
CA CYS A 286 -17.06 3.97 9.42
C CYS A 286 -16.69 3.39 10.80
N TRP A 287 -17.50 3.64 11.84
CA TRP A 287 -17.30 3.07 13.19
C TRP A 287 -17.42 1.53 13.26
N THR A 288 -17.92 0.88 12.21
CA THR A 288 -17.99 -0.59 12.12
C THR A 288 -16.74 -1.23 11.51
N LEU A 289 -15.85 -0.43 10.91
CA LEU A 289 -14.68 -0.92 10.18
C LEU A 289 -13.54 -1.39 11.09
N SER A 290 -13.51 -0.93 12.34
CA SER A 290 -12.53 -1.36 13.35
C SER A 290 -13.17 -1.33 14.73
N ARG A 291 -12.88 -2.35 15.57
CA ARG A 291 -13.30 -2.38 16.98
C ARG A 291 -12.42 -1.52 17.90
N TRP A 292 -11.43 -0.85 17.31
CA TRP A 292 -10.16 -0.52 17.96
C TRP A 292 -9.60 0.86 17.59
N THR A 293 -10.19 1.50 16.58
CA THR A 293 -9.64 2.71 15.95
C THR A 293 -10.79 3.54 15.41
N ASP A 294 -10.73 4.86 15.58
CA ASP A 294 -11.71 5.75 14.95
C ASP A 294 -11.43 5.84 13.43
N MET A 295 -12.01 4.88 12.70
CA MET A 295 -11.94 4.85 11.24
C MET A 295 -12.75 5.99 10.60
N CYS A 296 -13.62 6.70 11.33
CA CYS A 296 -14.28 7.90 10.84
C CYS A 296 -13.30 9.09 10.84
N GLU A 297 -12.48 9.25 11.89
CA GLU A 297 -11.39 10.23 11.88
C GLU A 297 -10.39 9.89 10.76
N LEU A 298 -9.95 8.65 10.65
CA LEU A 298 -8.92 8.24 9.69
C LEU A 298 -9.38 8.32 8.21
N THR A 299 -10.66 8.06 7.92
CA THR A 299 -11.22 8.22 6.57
C THR A 299 -11.68 9.65 6.24
N SER A 300 -11.65 10.57 7.23
CA SER A 300 -11.95 11.99 7.02
C SER A 300 -11.02 12.65 5.99
N ASN A 301 -11.36 13.88 5.57
CA ASN A 301 -10.61 14.64 4.56
C ASN A 301 -10.31 13.84 3.28
N PHE A 302 -11.28 13.03 2.80
CA PHE A 302 -11.14 12.16 1.62
C PHE A 302 -10.10 11.04 1.77
N GLY A 303 -10.02 10.43 2.96
CA GLY A 303 -9.07 9.36 3.29
C GLY A 303 -7.73 9.84 3.84
N LEU A 304 -7.53 11.16 3.95
CA LEU A 304 -6.29 11.76 4.46
C LEU A 304 -6.23 11.84 5.99
N GLY A 305 -7.35 11.68 6.70
CA GLY A 305 -7.41 11.84 8.15
C GLY A 305 -7.33 13.29 8.62
N SER A 306 -7.12 13.49 9.91
CA SER A 306 -7.03 14.83 10.53
C SER A 306 -5.85 15.66 10.01
N ARG A 307 -6.03 16.98 9.89
CA ARG A 307 -4.96 17.91 9.48
C ARG A 307 -3.91 18.06 10.58
N LEU A 308 -2.64 18.09 10.17
CA LEU A 308 -1.50 18.34 11.06
C LEU A 308 -0.97 19.78 10.93
N PRO A 309 -0.23 20.29 11.93
CA PRO A 309 0.49 21.55 11.81
C PRO A 309 1.52 21.56 10.67
N ASN A 310 1.77 22.73 10.07
CA ASN A 310 2.76 22.90 9.01
C ASN A 310 4.16 22.43 9.45
N MET A 311 4.76 21.50 8.71
CA MET A 311 6.09 20.98 9.02
C MET A 311 7.16 21.78 8.28
N GLU A 312 8.19 22.22 9.00
CA GLU A 312 9.31 23.01 8.44
C GLU A 312 8.86 24.29 7.67
N GLY A 313 7.68 24.82 8.01
CA GLY A 313 7.06 25.99 7.37
C GLY A 313 6.13 25.67 6.19
N VAL A 314 6.03 24.41 5.76
CA VAL A 314 5.21 23.99 4.61
C VAL A 314 3.89 23.38 5.08
N SER A 315 2.79 23.74 4.43
CA SER A 315 1.43 23.18 4.64
C SER A 315 1.25 21.81 3.96
N GLY A 316 0.03 21.27 3.93
CA GLY A 316 -0.27 19.99 3.28
C GLY A 316 0.01 18.73 4.12
N TRP A 317 0.02 18.84 5.45
CA TRP A 317 0.28 17.70 6.35
C TRP A 317 -1.00 17.13 6.96
N PHE A 318 -1.10 15.81 7.00
CA PHE A 318 -2.27 15.08 7.50
C PHE A 318 -1.86 13.82 8.28
N ALA A 319 -2.71 13.38 9.20
CA ALA A 319 -2.57 12.17 10.02
C ALA A 319 -3.00 10.91 9.24
N THR A 320 -2.64 10.85 7.96
CA THR A 320 -3.09 9.81 7.02
C THR A 320 -2.80 8.41 7.56
N ASN A 321 -3.79 7.53 7.57
CA ASN A 321 -3.57 6.12 7.90
C ASN A 321 -2.89 5.40 6.73
N GLN A 322 -2.10 4.37 7.02
CA GLN A 322 -1.39 3.61 5.99
C GLN A 322 -2.32 2.75 5.11
N PHE A 323 -3.55 2.51 5.56
CA PHE A 323 -4.53 1.62 4.90
C PHE A 323 -5.69 2.34 4.20
N THR A 324 -5.76 3.69 4.22
CA THR A 324 -6.89 4.45 3.61
C THR A 324 -6.73 4.75 2.11
N LEU A 325 -5.76 4.11 1.43
CA LEU A 325 -5.46 4.35 0.01
C LEU A 325 -6.69 4.23 -0.90
N GLU A 326 -7.57 3.26 -0.65
CA GLU A 326 -8.85 3.06 -1.36
C GLU A 326 -9.67 4.35 -1.47
N VAL A 327 -9.85 5.06 -0.36
CA VAL A 327 -10.62 6.30 -0.26
C VAL A 327 -9.89 7.45 -0.96
N ILE A 328 -8.56 7.53 -0.79
CA ILE A 328 -7.73 8.57 -1.41
C ILE A 328 -7.77 8.41 -2.94
N PHE A 329 -7.56 7.20 -3.44
CA PHE A 329 -7.48 6.89 -4.87
C PHE A 329 -8.83 7.08 -5.56
N HIS A 330 -9.94 6.62 -4.95
CA HIS A 330 -11.28 6.84 -5.51
C HIS A 330 -11.59 8.34 -5.61
N ASN A 331 -11.26 9.15 -4.60
CA ASN A 331 -11.48 10.60 -4.66
C ASN A 331 -10.53 11.32 -5.62
N ARG A 332 -9.31 10.82 -5.85
CA ARG A 332 -8.43 11.28 -6.94
C ARG A 332 -8.97 10.87 -8.32
N MET A 333 -9.59 9.70 -8.46
CA MET A 333 -10.22 9.24 -9.71
C MET A 333 -11.42 10.10 -10.10
N LYS A 334 -12.25 10.51 -9.13
CA LYS A 334 -13.34 11.50 -9.33
C LYS A 334 -12.86 12.86 -9.89
N GLN A 335 -11.54 13.08 -10.00
CA GLN A 335 -10.88 14.28 -10.54
C GLN A 335 -9.95 14.01 -11.72
N TYR A 336 -9.92 12.78 -12.24
CA TYR A 336 -9.05 12.43 -13.36
C TYR A 336 -9.52 13.13 -14.64
N LYS A 337 -8.61 13.85 -15.32
CA LYS A 337 -8.95 14.68 -16.50
C LYS A 337 -9.62 13.91 -17.64
N CYS A 338 -9.35 12.61 -17.73
CA CYS A 338 -9.91 11.72 -18.76
C CYS A 338 -10.89 10.68 -18.15
N LEU A 339 -11.55 11.02 -17.03
CA LEU A 339 -12.69 10.25 -16.55
C LEU A 339 -13.87 10.46 -17.51
N THR A 340 -14.45 9.38 -18.03
CA THR A 340 -15.61 9.41 -18.94
C THR A 340 -16.84 8.76 -18.30
N LYS A 341 -18.03 9.27 -18.67
CA LYS A 341 -19.32 8.60 -18.40
C LYS A 341 -19.75 7.66 -19.52
N ASP A 342 -19.26 7.86 -20.74
CA ASP A 342 -19.42 6.92 -21.84
C ASP A 342 -18.34 5.84 -21.72
N SER A 343 -18.74 4.63 -21.30
CA SER A 343 -17.83 3.49 -21.18
C SER A 343 -17.28 3.05 -22.54
N SER A 344 -17.98 3.30 -23.65
CA SER A 344 -17.53 2.93 -25.00
C SER A 344 -16.28 3.68 -25.47
N LEU A 345 -15.91 4.80 -24.84
CA LEU A 345 -14.64 5.50 -25.05
C LEU A 345 -13.49 4.97 -24.16
N ALA A 346 -13.79 4.22 -23.11
CA ALA A 346 -12.86 3.93 -22.03
C ALA A 346 -11.79 2.88 -22.38
N SER A 347 -10.54 3.33 -22.38
CA SER A 347 -9.33 2.52 -22.60
C SER A 347 -9.04 1.54 -21.46
N ALA A 348 -9.50 1.86 -20.23
CA ALA A 348 -9.50 1.01 -19.03
C ALA A 348 -10.73 1.33 -18.14
N VAL A 349 -11.08 0.44 -17.20
CA VAL A 349 -12.27 0.55 -16.33
C VAL A 349 -11.90 0.42 -14.86
N TYR A 350 -12.21 1.43 -14.04
CA TYR A 350 -11.97 1.41 -12.60
C TYR A 350 -13.16 0.81 -11.83
N VAL A 351 -12.88 -0.11 -10.90
CA VAL A 351 -13.83 -0.69 -9.95
C VAL A 351 -13.59 -0.08 -8.56
N PRO A 352 -14.42 0.87 -8.10
CA PRO A 352 -14.26 1.53 -6.80
C PRO A 352 -14.83 0.67 -5.65
N TYR A 353 -14.26 -0.51 -5.41
CA TYR A 353 -14.47 -1.32 -4.19
C TYR A 353 -13.41 -0.95 -3.14
N TYR A 354 -13.76 -1.07 -1.85
CA TYR A 354 -12.84 -0.87 -0.72
C TYR A 354 -12.54 -2.19 0.02
N PRO A 355 -11.82 -3.14 -0.60
CA PRO A 355 -11.62 -4.49 -0.06
C PRO A 355 -10.87 -4.53 1.28
N GLY A 356 -9.93 -3.62 1.51
CA GLY A 356 -9.13 -3.53 2.73
C GLY A 356 -9.92 -2.98 3.92
N LEU A 357 -10.80 -2.00 3.68
CA LEU A 357 -11.74 -1.51 4.70
C LEU A 357 -12.84 -2.55 5.02
N ASP A 358 -13.38 -3.22 4.01
CA ASP A 358 -14.41 -4.24 4.21
C ASP A 358 -13.89 -5.47 4.97
N LEU A 359 -12.73 -6.00 4.57
CA LEU A 359 -12.07 -7.11 5.25
C LEU A 359 -11.83 -6.83 6.74
N MET A 360 -11.45 -5.59 7.09
CA MET A 360 -11.16 -5.18 8.48
C MET A 360 -12.32 -5.48 9.45
N ARG A 361 -13.57 -5.41 8.97
CA ARG A 361 -14.81 -5.71 9.73
C ARG A 361 -14.86 -7.15 10.24
N PHE A 362 -14.27 -8.09 9.49
CA PHE A 362 -14.44 -9.54 9.67
C PHE A 362 -13.12 -10.30 9.90
N LEU A 363 -11.97 -9.65 9.72
CA LEU A 363 -10.64 -10.27 9.81
C LEU A 363 -10.39 -10.97 11.14
N TRP A 364 -10.78 -10.35 12.26
CA TRP A 364 -10.77 -10.96 13.61
C TRP A 364 -12.17 -11.36 14.10
N GLY A 365 -13.12 -11.58 13.20
CA GLY A 365 -14.46 -12.09 13.50
C GLY A 365 -14.49 -13.62 13.64
N PRO A 366 -15.45 -14.20 14.38
CA PRO A 366 -15.57 -15.65 14.59
C PRO A 366 -16.16 -16.42 13.39
N PHE A 367 -16.38 -15.74 12.25
CA PHE A 367 -17.05 -16.29 11.08
C PHE A 367 -16.20 -16.01 9.82
N PRO A 368 -15.23 -16.88 9.48
CA PRO A 368 -14.27 -16.57 8.41
C PRO A 368 -14.90 -16.41 7.02
N TYR A 369 -15.99 -17.13 6.72
CA TYR A 369 -16.75 -16.99 5.47
C TYR A 369 -17.26 -15.56 5.22
N MET A 370 -17.49 -14.76 6.27
CA MET A 370 -17.90 -13.35 6.13
C MET A 370 -16.82 -12.50 5.46
N ARG A 371 -15.54 -12.89 5.56
CA ARG A 371 -14.41 -12.18 4.94
C ARG A 371 -14.41 -12.27 3.41
N ASP A 372 -15.06 -13.29 2.83
CA ASP A 372 -15.14 -13.52 1.38
C ASP A 372 -16.43 -12.97 0.75
N ALA A 373 -17.48 -12.74 1.54
CA ALA A 373 -18.85 -12.52 1.04
C ALA A 373 -18.98 -11.37 0.02
N ALA A 374 -18.59 -10.14 0.39
CA ALA A 374 -18.72 -8.99 -0.50
C ALA A 374 -17.82 -9.09 -1.75
N ALA A 375 -16.66 -9.78 -1.65
CA ALA A 375 -15.82 -10.04 -2.81
C ALA A 375 -16.54 -10.93 -3.83
N LEU A 376 -17.22 -11.99 -3.38
CA LEU A 376 -18.00 -12.90 -4.23
C LEU A 376 -19.21 -12.22 -4.86
N ASP A 377 -19.95 -11.41 -4.08
CA ASP A 377 -21.10 -10.64 -4.58
C ASP A 377 -20.69 -9.61 -5.63
N LEU A 378 -19.56 -8.92 -5.42
CA LEU A 378 -18.99 -8.00 -6.41
C LEU A 378 -18.57 -8.73 -7.69
N MET A 379 -17.95 -9.92 -7.60
CA MET A 379 -17.58 -10.69 -8.79
C MET A 379 -18.81 -11.21 -9.54
N LYS A 380 -19.93 -11.50 -8.87
CA LYS A 380 -21.22 -11.75 -9.53
C LYS A 380 -21.68 -10.50 -10.31
N TRP A 381 -21.79 -9.35 -9.64
CA TRP A 381 -22.23 -8.10 -10.24
C TRP A 381 -21.37 -7.67 -11.45
N LEU A 382 -20.05 -7.76 -11.33
CA LEU A 382 -19.12 -7.41 -12.40
C LEU A 382 -19.35 -8.25 -13.67
N ARG A 383 -19.49 -9.58 -13.54
CA ARG A 383 -19.73 -10.48 -14.69
C ARG A 383 -21.05 -10.21 -15.41
N GLU A 384 -22.04 -9.65 -14.72
CA GLU A 384 -23.32 -9.27 -15.29
C GLU A 384 -23.22 -7.96 -16.11
N SER A 385 -22.26 -7.07 -15.83
CA SER A 385 -22.06 -5.80 -16.54
C SER A 385 -21.71 -5.96 -18.04
N PRO A 386 -22.08 -4.99 -18.91
CA PRO A 386 -21.61 -4.92 -20.30
C PRO A 386 -20.10 -4.69 -20.42
N GLU A 387 -19.53 -3.84 -19.56
CA GLU A 387 -18.11 -3.44 -19.57
C GLU A 387 -17.20 -4.65 -19.38
N TRP A 388 -17.53 -5.54 -18.45
CA TRP A 388 -16.74 -6.75 -18.19
C TRP A 388 -16.57 -7.61 -19.44
N LYS A 389 -17.63 -7.74 -20.23
CA LYS A 389 -17.71 -8.65 -21.38
C LYS A 389 -16.83 -8.20 -22.56
N ARG A 390 -16.36 -6.94 -22.57
CA ARG A 390 -15.53 -6.37 -23.64
C ARG A 390 -14.17 -7.06 -23.79
N MET A 391 -13.48 -7.24 -22.66
CA MET A 391 -12.13 -7.85 -22.57
C MET A 391 -12.04 -8.86 -21.41
N ASP A 392 -13.18 -9.40 -20.95
CA ASP A 392 -13.27 -10.38 -19.86
C ASP A 392 -12.72 -9.90 -18.51
N GLY A 393 -12.80 -8.59 -18.26
CA GLY A 393 -12.18 -7.93 -17.11
C GLY A 393 -10.71 -7.56 -17.28
N ARG A 394 -10.04 -7.91 -18.40
CA ARG A 394 -8.60 -7.60 -18.63
C ARG A 394 -8.29 -6.12 -18.85
N ASP A 395 -9.32 -5.31 -19.10
CA ASP A 395 -9.28 -3.84 -19.11
C ASP A 395 -9.69 -3.21 -17.77
N HIS A 396 -10.11 -4.01 -16.79
CA HIS A 396 -10.53 -3.52 -15.48
C HIS A 396 -9.35 -3.38 -14.52
N PHE A 397 -9.51 -2.51 -13.52
CA PHE A 397 -8.61 -2.41 -12.39
C PHE A 397 -9.31 -1.98 -11.09
N MET A 398 -8.76 -2.42 -9.95
CA MET A 398 -9.19 -1.99 -8.62
C MET A 398 -7.99 -1.61 -7.75
N VAL A 399 -8.26 -1.03 -6.58
CA VAL A 399 -7.25 -0.60 -5.60
C VAL A 399 -7.55 -1.23 -4.25
N ALA A 400 -6.52 -1.71 -3.57
CA ALA A 400 -6.60 -2.18 -2.20
C ALA A 400 -5.66 -1.37 -1.29
N GLY A 401 -6.20 -0.91 -0.17
CA GLY A 401 -5.50 -0.24 0.91
C GLY A 401 -4.85 -1.21 1.90
N ARG A 402 -4.57 -2.44 1.47
CA ARG A 402 -3.97 -3.49 2.28
C ARG A 402 -2.99 -4.32 1.44
N THR A 403 -2.19 -5.15 2.11
CA THR A 403 -1.13 -5.92 1.45
C THR A 403 -1.72 -7.08 0.66
N THR A 404 -1.01 -7.57 -0.35
CA THR A 404 -1.36 -8.80 -1.07
C THR A 404 -1.62 -9.99 -0.14
N TRP A 405 -0.96 -10.06 1.02
CA TRP A 405 -1.05 -11.15 1.98
C TRP A 405 -2.41 -11.20 2.69
N ASP A 406 -3.11 -10.06 2.77
CA ASP A 406 -4.47 -9.98 3.32
C ASP A 406 -5.55 -10.58 2.39
N PHE A 407 -5.19 -10.88 1.12
CA PHE A 407 -6.14 -11.25 0.05
C PHE A 407 -5.83 -12.58 -0.65
N MET A 408 -4.79 -13.30 -0.23
CA MET A 408 -4.32 -14.54 -0.84
C MET A 408 -4.58 -15.79 0.01
N ARG A 409 -5.58 -15.77 0.89
CA ARG A 409 -5.97 -16.98 1.65
C ARG A 409 -6.39 -18.07 0.66
N THR A 410 -5.90 -19.29 0.87
CA THR A 410 -6.21 -20.41 -0.03
C THR A 410 -7.58 -21.04 0.34
N PRO A 411 -8.20 -21.82 -0.57
CA PRO A 411 -9.50 -22.44 -0.31
C PRO A 411 -9.54 -23.47 0.82
N GLU A 412 -8.42 -24.11 1.14
CA GLU A 412 -8.36 -25.35 1.93
C GLU A 412 -8.46 -25.11 3.44
N ASN A 413 -8.17 -23.90 3.90
CA ASN A 413 -8.24 -23.52 5.31
C ASN A 413 -9.02 -22.19 5.47
N GLU A 414 -10.21 -22.27 6.05
CA GLU A 414 -11.01 -21.08 6.36
C GLU A 414 -10.42 -20.28 7.54
N SER A 415 -9.68 -20.92 8.44
CA SER A 415 -9.14 -20.28 9.65
C SER A 415 -7.98 -19.32 9.39
N ASP A 416 -7.30 -19.47 8.25
CA ASP A 416 -6.10 -18.70 7.90
C ASP A 416 -6.34 -17.19 7.81
N TRP A 417 -5.25 -16.42 7.72
CA TRP A 417 -5.29 -14.97 7.62
C TRP A 417 -5.97 -14.47 6.34
N GLY A 418 -6.74 -13.39 6.43
CA GLY A 418 -7.26 -12.67 5.27
C GLY A 418 -8.47 -13.32 4.57
N ASN A 419 -8.64 -12.98 3.29
CA ASN A 419 -9.70 -13.50 2.42
C ASN A 419 -9.15 -14.01 1.07
N ARG A 420 -10.05 -14.50 0.22
CA ARG A 420 -9.72 -15.18 -1.05
C ARG A 420 -9.67 -14.25 -2.27
N LEU A 421 -9.74 -12.93 -2.11
CA LEU A 421 -9.96 -11.97 -3.21
C LEU A 421 -8.95 -12.11 -4.36
N MET A 422 -7.64 -12.12 -4.08
CA MET A 422 -6.59 -12.19 -5.13
C MET A 422 -6.56 -13.51 -5.91
N ILE A 423 -7.19 -14.57 -5.41
CA ILE A 423 -7.26 -15.88 -6.07
C ILE A 423 -8.58 -16.11 -6.85
N LEU A 424 -9.55 -15.19 -6.77
CA LEU A 424 -10.79 -15.28 -7.55
C LEU A 424 -10.48 -15.18 -9.07
N PRO A 425 -11.08 -16.01 -9.95
CA PRO A 425 -10.81 -16.00 -11.39
C PRO A 425 -11.00 -14.62 -12.04
N GLU A 426 -12.00 -13.87 -11.58
CA GLU A 426 -12.30 -12.52 -12.04
C GLU A 426 -11.19 -11.53 -11.66
N ILE A 427 -10.64 -11.64 -10.44
CA ILE A 427 -9.53 -10.80 -9.99
C ILE A 427 -8.22 -11.14 -10.72
N ARG A 428 -8.01 -12.41 -11.09
CA ARG A 428 -6.86 -12.86 -11.90
C ARG A 428 -6.85 -12.25 -13.31
N ASN A 429 -8.01 -11.96 -13.90
CA ASN A 429 -8.10 -11.28 -15.20
C ASN A 429 -7.77 -9.77 -15.13
N MET A 430 -8.18 -9.07 -14.06
CA MET A 430 -8.02 -7.61 -13.95
C MET A 430 -6.64 -7.18 -13.45
N THR A 431 -6.41 -5.86 -13.29
CA THR A 431 -5.21 -5.33 -12.63
C THR A 431 -5.54 -4.85 -11.21
N MET A 432 -4.89 -5.39 -10.19
CA MET A 432 -5.11 -4.97 -8.80
C MET A 432 -3.92 -4.12 -8.32
N LEU A 433 -4.20 -2.94 -7.80
CA LEU A 433 -3.19 -2.02 -7.24
C LEU A 433 -3.19 -2.16 -5.72
N LEU A 434 -2.05 -2.47 -5.11
CA LEU A 434 -1.93 -2.74 -3.67
C LEU A 434 -0.81 -1.89 -3.04
N ILE A 435 -0.87 -1.64 -1.73
CA ILE A 435 0.27 -0.99 -1.03
C ILE A 435 1.53 -1.88 -1.01
N GLU A 436 1.36 -3.21 -1.08
CA GLU A 436 2.43 -4.20 -1.26
C GLU A 436 1.93 -5.35 -2.15
N SER A 437 2.70 -5.74 -3.19
CA SER A 437 2.34 -6.81 -4.13
C SER A 437 3.19 -8.07 -3.97
N SER A 438 2.66 -9.20 -4.43
CA SER A 438 3.35 -10.50 -4.39
C SER A 438 4.37 -10.60 -5.53
N PRO A 439 5.60 -11.08 -5.29
CA PRO A 439 6.57 -11.33 -6.37
C PRO A 439 6.16 -12.52 -7.26
N TRP A 440 5.27 -13.38 -6.78
CA TRP A 440 4.79 -14.59 -7.45
C TRP A 440 3.39 -14.41 -8.05
N ASN A 441 3.12 -13.24 -8.64
CA ASN A 441 1.79 -12.87 -9.14
C ASN A 441 1.85 -11.85 -10.28
N TYR A 442 1.03 -12.02 -11.32
CA TYR A 442 1.10 -11.20 -12.55
C TYR A 442 0.02 -10.10 -12.64
N HIS A 443 -0.95 -10.06 -11.73
CA HIS A 443 -2.07 -9.10 -11.72
C HIS A 443 -2.00 -8.05 -10.62
N GLY A 444 -1.29 -8.31 -9.51
CA GLY A 444 -1.03 -7.38 -8.42
C GLY A 444 0.20 -6.47 -8.66
N PHE A 445 0.01 -5.16 -8.64
CA PHE A 445 1.07 -4.15 -8.79
C PHE A 445 1.16 -3.26 -7.56
N ALA A 446 2.38 -3.02 -7.07
CA ALA A 446 2.57 -2.23 -5.86
C ALA A 446 2.60 -0.73 -6.16
N VAL A 447 1.78 0.02 -5.44
CA VAL A 447 1.72 1.49 -5.45
C VAL A 447 2.11 2.03 -4.06
N PRO A 448 2.69 3.25 -3.96
CA PRO A 448 3.19 3.80 -2.70
C PRO A 448 2.16 3.80 -1.58
N TYR A 449 2.59 3.42 -0.37
CA TYR A 449 1.78 3.61 0.85
C TYR A 449 1.44 5.11 1.03
N PRO A 450 0.24 5.47 1.51
CA PRO A 450 -0.08 6.84 1.88
C PRO A 450 0.90 7.41 2.91
N THR A 451 1.59 8.50 2.53
CA THR A 451 2.53 9.26 3.39
C THR A 451 1.81 10.30 4.25
N TYR A 452 2.51 11.10 5.05
CA TYR A 452 1.90 12.21 5.82
C TYR A 452 1.73 13.53 5.04
N PHE A 453 2.30 13.65 3.83
CA PHE A 453 2.27 14.87 3.02
C PHE A 453 1.35 14.70 1.81
N HIS A 454 0.35 15.57 1.73
CA HIS A 454 -0.66 15.65 0.70
C HIS A 454 -0.85 17.13 0.31
N PRO A 455 -0.04 17.64 -0.62
CA PRO A 455 -0.10 19.02 -1.07
C PRO A 455 -1.39 19.29 -1.84
N ALA A 456 -1.89 20.52 -1.78
CA ALA A 456 -3.03 21.02 -2.53
C ALA A 456 -2.63 21.56 -3.92
N ASN A 457 -1.36 21.91 -4.13
CA ASN A 457 -0.81 22.50 -5.36
C ASN A 457 0.70 22.22 -5.48
N SER A 458 1.30 22.53 -6.64
CA SER A 458 2.73 22.26 -6.87
C SER A 458 3.69 23.22 -6.16
N ALA A 459 3.24 24.37 -5.65
CA ALA A 459 4.11 25.30 -4.94
C ALA A 459 4.54 24.72 -3.58
N GLU A 460 3.64 24.02 -2.88
CA GLU A 460 3.97 23.28 -1.65
C GLU A 460 5.01 22.18 -1.90
N ILE A 461 4.92 21.47 -3.04
CA ILE A 461 5.94 20.50 -3.47
C ILE A 461 7.31 21.16 -3.64
N ILE A 462 7.36 22.28 -4.36
CA ILE A 462 8.62 23.01 -4.63
C ILE A 462 9.22 23.53 -3.33
N GLN A 463 8.41 24.10 -2.44
CA GLN A 463 8.85 24.53 -1.11
C GLN A 463 9.42 23.37 -0.30
N TRP A 464 8.74 22.22 -0.28
CA TRP A 464 9.21 21.03 0.44
C TRP A 464 10.52 20.47 -0.15
N GLN A 465 10.64 20.31 -1.46
CA GLN A 465 11.88 19.90 -2.11
C GLN A 465 13.04 20.86 -1.81
N MET A 466 12.80 22.18 -1.87
CA MET A 466 13.80 23.19 -1.51
C MET A 466 14.17 23.15 -0.02
N ARG A 467 13.23 22.82 0.87
CA ARG A 467 13.54 22.54 2.28
C ARG A 467 14.43 21.31 2.42
N MET A 468 14.10 20.20 1.75
CA MET A 468 14.86 18.94 1.84
C MET A 468 16.32 19.08 1.37
N ARG A 469 16.57 19.90 0.34
CA ARG A 469 17.92 20.25 -0.13
C ARG A 469 18.73 21.06 0.90
N ARG A 470 18.05 21.87 1.72
CA ARG A 470 18.67 22.80 2.71
C ARG A 470 18.83 22.22 4.13
N ILE A 471 18.27 21.04 4.43
CA ILE A 471 18.34 20.45 5.78
C ILE A 471 19.73 19.86 6.10
N LYS A 472 20.32 20.32 7.21
CA LYS A 472 21.56 19.79 7.78
C LYS A 472 21.29 18.49 8.56
N ARG A 473 21.57 17.35 7.92
CA ARG A 473 21.47 16.01 8.53
C ARG A 473 22.66 15.77 9.47
N ARG A 474 22.39 15.46 10.73
CA ARG A 474 23.39 15.28 11.80
C ARG A 474 23.86 13.83 11.94
N TYR A 475 22.97 12.87 11.65
CA TYR A 475 23.24 11.44 11.80
C TYR A 475 23.60 10.82 10.45
N LEU A 476 24.50 9.84 10.47
CA LEU A 476 24.82 9.04 9.28
C LEU A 476 23.60 8.20 8.90
N PHE A 477 23.03 7.48 9.87
CA PHE A 477 21.85 6.65 9.64
C PHE A 477 20.85 6.68 10.79
N SER A 478 19.63 6.20 10.56
CA SER A 478 18.64 6.00 11.61
C SER A 478 17.72 4.81 11.35
N PHE A 479 17.25 4.20 12.42
CA PHE A 479 16.20 3.19 12.41
C PHE A 479 15.02 3.62 13.29
N VAL A 480 13.82 3.29 12.84
CA VAL A 480 12.55 3.47 13.58
C VAL A 480 11.85 2.11 13.52
N GLY A 481 11.62 1.51 14.69
CA GLY A 481 11.03 0.18 14.80
C GLY A 481 11.24 -0.47 16.17
N ALA A 482 10.82 -1.72 16.27
CA ALA A 482 10.93 -2.58 17.44
C ALA A 482 11.49 -3.95 17.04
N PRO A 483 12.16 -4.68 17.95
CA PRO A 483 12.56 -6.06 17.70
C PRO A 483 11.30 -6.93 17.55
N ARG A 484 11.42 -8.05 16.83
CA ARG A 484 10.34 -9.03 16.66
C ARG A 484 10.87 -10.41 17.05
N PRO A 485 10.99 -10.72 18.36
CA PRO A 485 11.63 -11.96 18.83
C PRO A 485 10.91 -13.22 18.36
N ASN A 486 9.58 -13.17 18.20
CA ASN A 486 8.76 -14.28 17.72
C ASN A 486 8.90 -14.52 16.19
N LEU A 487 9.68 -13.71 15.47
CA LEU A 487 9.93 -13.85 14.03
C LEU A 487 11.42 -14.13 13.80
N GLY A 488 11.79 -15.41 13.73
CA GLY A 488 13.19 -15.86 13.72
C GLY A 488 14.07 -15.32 12.59
N ASP A 489 13.50 -14.77 11.51
CA ASP A 489 14.21 -14.13 10.39
C ASP A 489 14.18 -12.58 10.43
N SER A 490 13.64 -11.98 11.49
CA SER A 490 13.65 -10.53 11.69
C SER A 490 15.06 -10.01 12.04
N ILE A 491 15.78 -9.50 11.04
CA ILE A 491 17.08 -8.80 11.17
C ILE A 491 17.06 -7.48 11.97
N ARG A 492 15.92 -7.16 12.62
CA ARG A 492 15.71 -5.88 13.31
C ARG A 492 16.53 -5.77 14.58
N THR A 493 16.79 -6.88 15.28
CA THR A 493 17.56 -6.89 16.53
C THR A 493 19.00 -6.48 16.26
N GLU A 494 19.62 -7.10 15.26
CA GLU A 494 20.98 -6.83 14.78
C GLU A 494 21.12 -5.41 14.25
N ILE A 495 20.10 -4.89 13.56
CA ILE A 495 20.03 -3.48 13.14
C ILE A 495 19.99 -2.53 14.35
N MET A 496 19.22 -2.86 15.39
CA MET A 496 19.14 -2.06 16.62
C MET A 496 20.45 -2.10 17.40
N ASP A 497 21.11 -3.25 17.49
CA ASP A 497 22.37 -3.43 18.21
C ASP A 497 23.54 -2.78 17.48
N GLN A 498 23.64 -2.91 16.16
CA GLN A 498 24.60 -2.13 15.35
C GLN A 498 24.34 -0.62 15.50
N CYS A 499 23.08 -0.18 15.52
CA CYS A 499 22.73 1.23 15.73
C CYS A 499 23.14 1.74 17.13
N LYS A 500 22.93 0.94 18.19
CA LYS A 500 23.37 1.23 19.56
C LYS A 500 24.90 1.28 19.66
N ALA A 501 25.60 0.33 19.03
CA ALA A 501 27.07 0.29 18.95
C ALA A 501 27.68 1.50 18.20
N SER A 502 26.99 2.02 17.18
CA SER A 502 27.39 3.21 16.40
C SER A 502 27.32 4.55 17.15
N ARG A 503 26.90 4.56 18.43
CA ARG A 503 26.89 5.72 19.34
C ARG A 503 26.28 6.99 18.71
N ARG A 504 27.13 7.96 18.29
CA ARG A 504 26.71 9.26 17.74
C ARG A 504 26.38 9.23 16.24
N LYS A 505 26.70 8.15 15.51
CA LYS A 505 26.47 8.05 14.06
C LYS A 505 25.07 7.58 13.71
N CYS A 506 24.47 6.72 14.54
CA CYS A 506 23.09 6.28 14.37
C CYS A 506 22.12 7.12 15.23
N LYS A 507 20.84 7.17 14.83
CA LYS A 507 19.73 7.64 15.66
C LYS A 507 18.65 6.54 15.71
N LEU A 508 18.35 6.05 16.90
CA LEU A 508 17.34 5.00 17.12
C LEU A 508 16.06 5.58 17.71
N LEU A 509 14.90 5.16 17.17
CA LEU A 509 13.61 5.30 17.83
C LEU A 509 13.02 3.90 18.08
N GLU A 510 13.05 3.47 19.35
CA GLU A 510 12.56 2.16 19.77
C GLU A 510 11.04 2.22 20.00
N CYS A 511 10.28 1.52 19.16
CA CYS A 511 8.81 1.50 19.16
C CYS A 511 8.26 0.48 20.17
N VAL A 512 8.62 0.64 21.45
CA VAL A 512 8.14 -0.25 22.53
C VAL A 512 6.64 -0.04 22.81
N SER A 513 5.95 -1.07 23.29
CA SER A 513 4.56 -0.98 23.80
C SER A 513 4.41 0.16 24.82
N GLY A 514 3.25 0.80 24.85
CA GLY A 514 3.01 2.04 25.58
C GLY A 514 3.75 3.28 25.06
N SER A 515 4.61 3.20 24.02
CA SER A 515 5.34 4.37 23.51
C SER A 515 4.64 5.06 22.35
N GLN A 516 3.85 6.09 22.68
CA GLN A 516 3.16 6.97 21.73
C GLN A 516 4.06 7.74 20.73
N LYS A 517 5.38 7.49 20.71
CA LYS A 517 6.36 8.18 19.84
C LYS A 517 6.36 7.67 18.40
N CYS A 518 6.08 6.38 18.18
CA CYS A 518 6.06 5.79 16.83
C CYS A 518 4.70 5.92 16.12
N TYR A 519 3.70 6.49 16.78
CA TYR A 519 2.40 6.83 16.20
C TYR A 519 2.25 8.34 15.92
N LYS A 520 3.25 9.17 16.30
CA LYS A 520 3.22 10.63 16.14
C LYS A 520 4.00 11.06 14.88
N PRO A 521 3.32 11.56 13.82
CA PRO A 521 3.95 11.83 12.52
C PRO A 521 5.11 12.82 12.58
N ASP A 522 4.98 13.85 13.43
CA ASP A 522 6.01 14.88 13.60
C ASP A 522 7.30 14.28 14.18
N GLN A 523 7.21 13.29 15.07
CA GLN A 523 8.37 12.61 15.66
C GLN A 523 9.08 11.76 14.60
N ILE A 524 8.34 10.93 13.86
CA ILE A 524 8.88 10.07 12.81
C ILE A 524 9.62 10.90 11.76
N MET A 525 8.98 11.97 11.27
CA MET A 525 9.60 12.86 10.29
C MET A 525 10.82 13.59 10.87
N LYS A 526 10.77 14.11 12.10
CA LYS A 526 11.95 14.70 12.78
C LYS A 526 13.11 13.72 12.94
N PHE A 527 12.89 12.40 12.90
CA PHE A 527 13.96 11.41 12.80
C PHE A 527 14.53 11.34 11.39
N PHE A 528 13.73 11.06 10.37
CA PHE A 528 14.22 10.91 8.99
C PHE A 528 14.84 12.20 8.41
N LEU A 529 14.28 13.37 8.73
CA LEU A 529 14.84 14.69 8.37
C LEU A 529 16.25 14.91 8.95
N SER A 530 16.53 14.32 10.11
CA SER A 530 17.82 14.48 10.81
C SER A 530 18.95 13.56 10.32
N SER A 531 18.64 12.60 9.44
CA SER A 531 19.51 11.48 9.05
C SER A 531 19.90 11.52 7.57
N THR A 532 21.09 11.01 7.23
CA THR A 532 21.53 10.85 5.84
C THR A 532 20.92 9.61 5.18
N PHE A 533 20.98 8.48 5.87
CA PHE A 533 20.40 7.19 5.47
C PHE A 533 19.29 6.73 6.44
N CYS A 534 18.29 6.02 5.95
CA CYS A 534 17.18 5.52 6.76
C CYS A 534 17.00 4.02 6.54
N LEU A 535 17.10 3.23 7.61
CA LEU A 535 17.12 1.77 7.52
C LEU A 535 15.69 1.22 7.37
N GLN A 536 15.45 0.51 6.27
CA GLN A 536 14.17 -0.09 5.91
C GLN A 536 14.29 -1.63 5.76
N PRO A 537 14.55 -2.38 6.86
CA PRO A 537 14.33 -3.82 6.87
C PRO A 537 12.84 -4.16 6.72
N PRO A 538 12.50 -5.40 6.36
CA PRO A 538 11.15 -5.95 6.40
C PRO A 538 10.44 -5.85 7.78
N GLY A 539 9.19 -6.28 7.80
CA GLY A 539 8.41 -6.53 9.01
C GLY A 539 7.63 -7.82 8.89
N ASP A 540 6.34 -7.76 9.19
CA ASP A 540 5.36 -8.81 8.91
C ASP A 540 5.21 -9.06 7.40
N SER A 541 5.55 -8.05 6.58
CA SER A 541 5.61 -8.09 5.12
C SER A 541 6.91 -7.45 4.60
N TYR A 542 7.16 -7.46 3.29
CA TYR A 542 8.43 -7.01 2.73
C TYR A 542 8.66 -5.51 2.87
N THR A 543 7.62 -4.71 2.69
CA THR A 543 7.70 -3.24 2.62
C THR A 543 6.97 -2.61 3.81
N ARG A 544 7.48 -1.44 4.23
CA ARG A 544 6.85 -0.62 5.27
C ARG A 544 6.66 0.78 4.77
N ARG A 545 5.53 1.39 5.14
CA ARG A 545 5.19 2.81 4.95
C ARG A 545 6.37 3.77 5.24
N SER A 546 7.14 3.47 6.28
CA SER A 546 8.36 4.22 6.69
C SER A 546 9.36 4.44 5.55
N THR A 547 9.37 3.58 4.53
CA THR A 547 10.12 3.75 3.29
C THR A 547 9.76 5.07 2.60
N PHE A 548 8.49 5.29 2.33
CA PHE A 548 7.96 6.43 1.59
C PHE A 548 8.06 7.72 2.41
N ASP A 549 7.75 7.67 3.71
CA ASP A 549 7.97 8.81 4.62
C ASP A 549 9.47 9.17 4.75
N SER A 550 10.40 8.21 4.63
CA SER A 550 11.84 8.51 4.64
C SER A 550 12.31 9.17 3.34
N ILE A 551 11.77 8.76 2.19
CA ILE A 551 12.02 9.41 0.89
C ILE A 551 11.42 10.82 0.87
N LEU A 552 10.20 10.99 1.36
CA LEU A 552 9.55 12.28 1.60
C LEU A 552 10.43 13.20 2.47
N ALA A 553 11.06 12.66 3.51
CA ALA A 553 12.02 13.37 4.35
C ALA A 553 13.42 13.58 3.73
N GLY A 554 13.63 13.29 2.44
CA GLY A 554 14.91 13.41 1.74
C GLY A 554 16.03 12.53 2.31
N CYS A 555 15.66 11.45 3.01
CA CYS A 555 16.56 10.48 3.60
C CYS A 555 16.77 9.32 2.61
N ILE A 556 18.00 8.85 2.43
CA ILE A 556 18.30 7.79 1.46
C ILE A 556 17.88 6.44 2.08
N PRO A 557 16.89 5.70 1.53
CA PRO A 557 16.49 4.41 2.07
C PRO A 557 17.61 3.36 1.91
N VAL A 558 17.76 2.52 2.93
CA VAL A 558 18.65 1.36 2.95
C VAL A 558 17.78 0.11 3.07
N PHE A 559 17.73 -0.69 2.01
CA PHE A 559 16.93 -1.91 1.94
C PHE A 559 17.79 -3.15 2.21
N PHE A 560 17.14 -4.16 2.78
CA PHE A 560 17.79 -5.42 3.17
C PHE A 560 17.19 -6.65 2.48
N HIS A 561 16.12 -6.45 1.70
CA HIS A 561 15.47 -7.45 0.87
C HIS A 561 15.10 -6.79 -0.48
N PRO A 562 15.30 -7.43 -1.64
CA PRO A 562 14.91 -6.85 -2.93
C PRO A 562 13.38 -6.68 -3.05
N GLY A 563 12.62 -7.53 -2.34
CA GLY A 563 11.17 -7.39 -2.19
C GLY A 563 10.72 -6.07 -1.55
N SER A 564 11.52 -5.46 -0.67
CA SER A 564 11.14 -4.22 0.04
C SER A 564 11.04 -2.97 -0.84
N ALA A 565 11.41 -3.06 -2.13
CA ALA A 565 11.23 -1.98 -3.10
C ALA A 565 11.31 -2.46 -4.56
N TYR A 566 12.39 -3.16 -4.91
CA TYR A 566 12.86 -3.30 -6.28
C TYR A 566 11.99 -4.24 -7.13
N ALA A 567 11.48 -5.31 -6.52
CA ALA A 567 10.58 -6.27 -7.17
C ALA A 567 9.10 -5.83 -7.24
N GLN A 568 8.76 -4.67 -6.67
CA GLN A 568 7.37 -4.26 -6.40
C GLN A 568 6.99 -2.95 -7.11
N TYR A 569 7.63 -1.83 -6.78
CA TYR A 569 7.18 -0.48 -7.16
C TYR A 569 7.73 -0.02 -8.53
N ILE A 570 7.71 -0.92 -9.51
CA ILE A 570 8.38 -0.82 -10.82
C ILE A 570 7.95 0.39 -11.67
N TRP A 571 6.78 0.98 -11.42
CA TRP A 571 6.29 2.20 -12.11
C TRP A 571 6.70 3.51 -11.39
N HIS A 572 7.04 3.42 -10.11
CA HIS A 572 7.26 4.57 -9.22
C HIS A 572 8.75 4.84 -8.94
N LEU A 573 9.55 3.78 -8.83
CA LEU A 573 10.97 3.85 -8.49
C LEU A 573 11.87 3.65 -9.74
N PRO A 574 13.08 4.27 -9.80
CA PRO A 574 14.04 4.04 -10.88
C PRO A 574 14.54 2.58 -10.94
N LYS A 575 14.72 2.02 -12.15
CA LYS A 575 15.34 0.69 -12.33
C LYS A 575 16.77 0.61 -11.80
N ASP A 576 17.54 1.69 -11.89
CA ASP A 576 18.87 1.80 -11.27
C ASP A 576 18.74 2.14 -9.79
N ILE A 577 18.70 1.09 -8.97
CA ILE A 577 18.58 1.17 -7.51
C ILE A 577 19.67 2.05 -6.88
N THR A 578 20.87 2.05 -7.47
CA THR A 578 22.03 2.79 -6.92
C THR A 578 21.85 4.31 -6.99
N LYS A 579 20.90 4.81 -7.78
CA LYS A 579 20.60 6.24 -7.86
C LYS A 579 19.84 6.76 -6.64
N TYR A 580 19.05 5.94 -5.94
CA TYR A 580 18.17 6.43 -4.88
C TYR A 580 18.25 5.64 -3.56
N SER A 581 18.78 4.41 -3.56
CA SER A 581 18.85 3.56 -2.36
C SER A 581 20.22 2.90 -2.18
N VAL A 582 20.44 2.37 -0.98
CA VAL A 582 21.53 1.42 -0.69
C VAL A 582 20.90 0.04 -0.47
N PHE A 583 21.54 -1.01 -0.98
CA PHE A 583 21.21 -2.39 -0.64
C PHE A 583 22.29 -2.97 0.27
N ILE A 584 21.90 -3.68 1.33
CA ILE A 584 22.79 -4.44 2.21
C ILE A 584 22.12 -5.79 2.47
N PRO A 585 22.64 -6.93 1.98
CA PRO A 585 22.01 -8.24 2.15
C PRO A 585 21.61 -8.53 3.61
N GLY A 586 20.31 -8.70 3.87
CA GLY A 586 19.80 -8.93 5.22
C GLY A 586 20.42 -10.16 5.90
N LYS A 587 20.67 -11.22 5.13
CA LYS A 587 21.36 -12.44 5.59
C LYS A 587 22.76 -12.14 6.13
N GLU A 588 23.55 -11.30 5.47
CA GLU A 588 24.89 -10.92 5.96
C GLU A 588 24.82 -10.09 7.25
N VAL A 589 23.76 -9.30 7.44
CA VAL A 589 23.54 -8.55 8.70
C VAL A 589 23.17 -9.50 9.83
N LYS A 590 22.26 -10.46 9.58
CA LYS A 590 21.86 -11.53 10.52
C LYS A 590 23.05 -12.39 10.95
N GLU A 591 23.91 -12.74 9.99
CA GLU A 591 25.12 -13.54 10.22
C GLU A 591 26.32 -12.73 10.76
N GLY A 592 26.15 -11.44 11.07
CA GLY A 592 27.20 -10.56 11.58
C GLY A 592 28.32 -10.19 10.60
N LYS A 593 28.23 -10.65 9.34
CA LYS A 593 29.21 -10.44 8.26
C LYS A 593 29.18 -9.00 7.73
N ALA A 594 27.99 -8.39 7.65
CA ALA A 594 27.81 -7.01 7.18
C ALA A 594 27.68 -6.01 8.33
N SER A 595 28.57 -5.02 8.35
CA SER A 595 28.49 -3.86 9.24
C SER A 595 27.90 -2.66 8.50
N ILE A 596 26.69 -2.25 8.90
CA ILE A 596 25.89 -1.18 8.28
C ILE A 596 26.63 0.15 8.34
N GLU A 597 27.25 0.49 9.47
CA GLU A 597 28.06 1.71 9.59
C GLU A 597 29.24 1.71 8.61
N LYS A 598 29.96 0.59 8.49
CA LYS A 598 31.11 0.48 7.57
C LYS A 598 30.66 0.55 6.10
N ALA A 599 29.54 -0.06 5.75
CA ALA A 599 28.96 0.02 4.40
C ALA A 599 28.57 1.45 4.03
N LEU A 600 27.78 2.12 4.89
CA LEU A 600 27.30 3.48 4.64
C LEU A 600 28.42 4.55 4.72
N SER A 601 29.45 4.33 5.53
CA SER A 601 30.60 5.25 5.63
C SER A 601 31.53 5.21 4.41
N LYS A 602 31.49 4.14 3.59
CA LYS A 602 32.26 4.04 2.33
C LYS A 602 31.66 4.89 1.20
N ILE A 603 30.39 5.30 1.29
CA ILE A 603 29.69 6.00 0.22
C ILE A 603 30.19 7.45 0.17
N THR A 604 30.80 7.85 -0.96
CA THR A 604 31.45 9.16 -1.10
C THR A 604 30.44 10.31 -0.92
N ARG A 605 30.91 11.45 -0.41
CA ARG A 605 30.05 12.62 -0.18
C ARG A 605 29.34 13.09 -1.46
N ALA A 606 30.00 12.97 -2.62
CA ALA A 606 29.42 13.25 -3.93
C ALA A 606 28.25 12.31 -4.26
N LYS A 607 28.44 10.99 -4.12
CA LYS A 607 27.36 9.99 -4.33
C LYS A 607 26.20 10.21 -3.35
N VAL A 608 26.48 10.53 -2.07
CA VAL A 608 25.45 10.89 -1.07
C VAL A 608 24.65 12.15 -1.46
N VAL A 609 25.26 13.13 -2.11
CA VAL A 609 24.55 14.33 -2.60
C VAL A 609 23.70 13.98 -3.82
N ALA A 610 24.26 13.26 -4.80
CA ALA A 610 23.52 12.81 -5.99
C ALA A 610 22.31 11.93 -5.62
N MET A 611 22.49 10.97 -4.71
CA MET A 611 21.40 10.09 -4.26
C MET A 611 20.30 10.85 -3.52
N ARG A 612 20.65 11.83 -2.68
CA ARG A 612 19.65 12.68 -2.03
C ARG A 612 18.87 13.52 -3.03
N GLU A 613 19.53 14.06 -4.05
CA GLU A 613 18.85 14.84 -5.08
C GLU A 613 17.86 13.97 -5.87
N GLU A 614 18.21 12.71 -6.17
CA GLU A 614 17.26 11.76 -6.78
C GLU A 614 16.07 11.43 -5.86
N VAL A 615 16.34 11.10 -4.59
CA VAL A 615 15.30 10.89 -3.56
C VAL A 615 14.36 12.10 -3.46
N ILE A 616 14.87 13.33 -3.55
CA ILE A 616 14.07 14.55 -3.55
C ILE A 616 13.23 14.72 -4.82
N LYS A 617 13.74 14.33 -6.00
CA LYS A 617 12.96 14.30 -7.26
C LYS A 617 11.84 13.27 -7.23
N LEU A 618 12.01 12.15 -6.52
CA LEU A 618 11.01 11.09 -6.43
C LEU A 618 9.78 11.47 -5.59
N ILE A 619 9.91 12.43 -4.66
CA ILE A 619 8.84 12.83 -3.72
C ILE A 619 7.44 12.95 -4.36
N PRO A 620 7.23 13.64 -5.51
CA PRO A 620 5.89 13.77 -6.10
C PRO A 620 5.31 12.42 -6.52
N ARG A 621 6.11 11.55 -7.14
CA ARG A 621 5.69 10.22 -7.67
C ARG A 621 5.33 9.21 -6.58
N LEU A 622 5.58 9.56 -5.31
CA LEU A 622 5.47 8.70 -4.13
C LEU A 622 4.50 9.22 -3.08
N MET A 623 3.90 10.39 -3.30
CA MET A 623 2.82 10.96 -2.49
C MET A 623 1.54 11.06 -3.35
N TYR A 624 0.42 11.42 -2.73
CA TYR A 624 -0.85 11.66 -3.42
C TYR A 624 -1.27 13.12 -3.20
N PHE A 625 -1.68 13.85 -4.24
CA PHE A 625 -2.25 15.19 -4.07
C PHE A 625 -3.48 15.12 -3.14
N ASN A 626 -3.75 16.20 -2.41
CA ASN A 626 -4.97 16.33 -1.63
C ASN A 626 -6.19 16.45 -2.56
N PRO A 627 -7.23 15.59 -2.46
CA PRO A 627 -8.44 15.70 -3.29
C PRO A 627 -9.22 17.01 -3.11
N SER A 628 -9.02 17.77 -2.02
CA SER A 628 -9.58 19.12 -1.88
C SER A 628 -8.80 20.21 -2.65
N GLY A 629 -7.66 19.86 -3.27
CA GLY A 629 -6.74 20.81 -3.88
C GLY A 629 -7.18 21.30 -5.27
N LYS A 630 -7.12 22.62 -5.48
CA LYS A 630 -7.23 23.20 -6.82
C LYS A 630 -5.90 23.03 -7.55
N ARG A 631 -5.83 22.07 -8.47
CA ARG A 631 -4.68 21.87 -9.38
C ARG A 631 -4.70 22.93 -10.49
N ASP A 632 -4.55 24.21 -10.13
CA ASP A 632 -4.52 25.31 -11.09
C ASP A 632 -3.30 25.21 -12.05
N ASP A 633 -2.27 24.42 -11.67
CA ASP A 633 -1.14 24.01 -12.51
C ASP A 633 -1.10 22.50 -12.82
N ALA A 634 -2.28 21.89 -13.01
CA ALA A 634 -2.46 20.46 -13.32
C ALA A 634 -1.53 19.97 -14.44
N GLY A 635 -0.70 18.96 -14.11
CA GLY A 635 0.27 18.36 -15.02
C GLY A 635 1.72 18.76 -14.76
N ARG A 636 2.01 19.75 -13.90
CA ARG A 636 3.40 20.09 -13.52
C ARG A 636 4.15 18.95 -12.83
N PHE A 637 3.44 18.14 -12.04
CA PHE A 637 3.95 16.92 -11.42
C PHE A 637 2.91 15.80 -11.55
N GLU A 638 3.38 14.59 -11.88
CA GLU A 638 2.62 13.34 -11.71
C GLU A 638 2.71 12.92 -10.23
N ASP A 639 1.57 12.73 -9.56
CA ASP A 639 1.54 12.08 -8.24
C ASP A 639 1.47 10.54 -8.34
N ALA A 640 1.51 9.83 -7.22
CA ALA A 640 1.40 8.37 -7.21
C ALA A 640 0.09 7.86 -7.86
N PHE A 641 -1.00 8.61 -7.77
CA PHE A 641 -2.23 8.30 -8.51
C PHE A 641 -2.03 8.46 -10.03
N ASP A 642 -1.51 9.61 -10.48
CA ASP A 642 -1.31 9.91 -11.91
C ASP A 642 -0.33 8.87 -12.54
N VAL A 643 0.70 8.43 -11.80
CA VAL A 643 1.64 7.39 -12.19
C VAL A 643 0.99 6.00 -12.28
N ALA A 644 0.19 5.61 -11.28
CA ALA A 644 -0.44 4.29 -11.25
C ALA A 644 -1.48 4.12 -12.36
N VAL A 645 -2.33 5.13 -12.61
CA VAL A 645 -3.32 5.11 -13.71
C VAL A 645 -2.61 5.02 -15.07
N LYS A 646 -1.48 5.71 -15.24
CA LYS A 646 -0.63 5.62 -16.44
C LYS A 646 -0.05 4.22 -16.64
N GLY A 647 0.41 3.56 -15.58
CA GLY A 647 0.88 2.16 -15.61
C GLY A 647 -0.23 1.17 -15.99
N VAL A 648 -1.43 1.33 -15.43
CA VAL A 648 -2.62 0.54 -15.81
C VAL A 648 -2.97 0.71 -17.29
N LEU A 649 -3.08 1.96 -17.77
CA LEU A 649 -3.41 2.25 -19.18
C LEU A 649 -2.38 1.61 -20.14
N GLN A 650 -1.08 1.70 -19.81
CA GLN A 650 -0.02 1.05 -20.59
C GLN A 650 -0.12 -0.49 -20.58
N ARG A 651 -0.44 -1.09 -19.43
CA ARG A 651 -0.65 -2.54 -19.30
C ARG A 651 -1.86 -3.01 -20.12
N VAL A 652 -3.00 -2.33 -20.03
CA VAL A 652 -4.23 -2.69 -20.76
C VAL A 652 -4.04 -2.52 -22.28
N GLU A 653 -3.32 -1.49 -22.72
CA GLU A 653 -2.93 -1.31 -24.13
C GLU A 653 -1.97 -2.41 -24.63
N GLY A 654 -1.04 -2.87 -23.79
CA GLY A 654 -0.17 -4.00 -24.12
C GLY A 654 -0.92 -5.34 -24.21
N LEU A 655 -1.93 -5.54 -23.34
CA LEU A 655 -2.82 -6.71 -23.39
C LEU A 655 -3.72 -6.68 -24.63
N ARG A 656 -4.25 -5.51 -24.99
CA ARG A 656 -5.04 -5.28 -26.20
C ARG A 656 -4.30 -5.73 -27.46
N LYS A 657 -3.04 -5.29 -27.63
CA LYS A 657 -2.22 -5.64 -28.81
C LYS A 657 -1.92 -7.12 -28.91
N ARG A 658 -1.53 -7.79 -27.80
CA ARG A 658 -1.34 -9.25 -27.80
C ARG A 658 -2.59 -10.00 -28.24
N ILE A 659 -3.77 -9.52 -27.81
CA ILE A 659 -5.06 -10.11 -28.18
C ILE A 659 -5.39 -9.86 -29.66
N GLU A 660 -5.11 -8.66 -30.20
CA GLU A 660 -5.21 -8.32 -31.63
C GLU A 660 -4.25 -9.16 -32.50
N GLU A 661 -3.06 -9.47 -31.97
CA GLU A 661 -2.04 -10.37 -32.55
C GLU A 661 -2.42 -11.87 -32.43
N GLY A 662 -3.57 -12.20 -31.83
CA GLY A 662 -4.10 -13.57 -31.71
C GLY A 662 -3.56 -14.38 -30.51
N ASN A 663 -2.81 -13.75 -29.61
CA ASN A 663 -2.36 -14.33 -28.36
C ASN A 663 -3.39 -14.09 -27.24
N GLU A 664 -4.07 -15.17 -26.84
CA GLU A 664 -5.11 -15.17 -25.80
C GLU A 664 -4.53 -15.33 -24.39
N GLU A 665 -3.26 -15.71 -24.25
CA GLU A 665 -2.59 -15.85 -22.95
C GLU A 665 -2.21 -14.47 -22.39
N ILE A 666 -2.40 -14.28 -21.07
CA ILE A 666 -2.05 -13.01 -20.42
C ILE A 666 -0.54 -12.84 -20.44
N PHE A 667 0.20 -13.92 -20.18
CA PHE A 667 1.66 -14.02 -20.26
C PHE A 667 2.07 -15.46 -20.62
N ASP A 668 3.25 -15.59 -21.22
CA ASP A 668 3.88 -16.82 -21.73
C ASP A 668 4.86 -17.46 -20.71
N PHE A 669 4.93 -16.93 -19.48
CA PHE A 669 5.82 -17.40 -18.42
C PHE A 669 5.07 -17.92 -17.18
N PRO A 670 5.67 -18.86 -16.40
CA PRO A 670 5.09 -19.34 -15.14
C PRO A 670 4.94 -18.23 -14.08
N GLU A 671 3.78 -18.14 -13.44
CA GLU A 671 3.39 -17.05 -12.51
C GLU A 671 4.38 -16.81 -11.36
N GLN A 672 5.12 -17.82 -10.89
CA GLN A 672 6.16 -17.67 -9.88
C GLN A 672 7.34 -16.78 -10.31
N PHE A 673 7.54 -16.56 -11.61
CA PHE A 673 8.58 -15.69 -12.15
C PHE A 673 8.09 -14.28 -12.49
N SER A 674 6.87 -13.90 -12.06
CA SER A 674 6.28 -12.59 -12.36
C SER A 674 7.18 -11.42 -11.97
N TRP A 675 7.86 -11.47 -10.82
CA TRP A 675 8.82 -10.42 -10.42
C TRP A 675 9.99 -10.28 -11.40
N LYS A 676 10.52 -11.38 -11.95
CA LYS A 676 11.63 -11.34 -12.92
C LYS A 676 11.19 -10.60 -14.18
N TYR A 677 10.07 -11.03 -14.76
CA TYR A 677 9.54 -10.46 -15.98
C TYR A 677 9.17 -8.97 -15.79
N ASN A 678 8.50 -8.65 -14.68
CA ASN A 678 8.09 -7.28 -14.37
C ASN A 678 9.28 -6.32 -14.17
N VAL A 679 10.42 -6.78 -13.65
CA VAL A 679 11.62 -5.95 -13.44
C VAL A 679 12.52 -5.92 -14.67
N PHE A 680 12.86 -7.09 -15.24
CA PHE A 680 13.91 -7.24 -16.26
C PHE A 680 13.36 -7.44 -17.68
N GLY A 681 12.11 -7.90 -17.84
CA GLY A 681 11.53 -8.27 -19.14
C GLY A 681 11.84 -9.70 -19.60
N ASN A 682 12.46 -10.52 -18.76
CA ASN A 682 12.73 -11.94 -19.01
C ASN A 682 12.59 -12.76 -17.70
N VAL A 683 12.83 -14.08 -17.77
CA VAL A 683 12.79 -15.00 -16.61
C VAL A 683 14.14 -15.67 -16.32
N GLU A 684 15.24 -15.07 -16.80
CA GLU A 684 16.60 -15.60 -16.66
C GLU A 684 17.06 -15.66 -15.20
N ARG A 685 18.17 -16.37 -14.93
CA ARG A 685 18.72 -16.50 -13.57
C ARG A 685 19.26 -15.16 -13.08
N HIS A 686 18.80 -14.69 -11.92
CA HIS A 686 19.22 -13.41 -11.33
C HIS A 686 19.89 -13.61 -9.95
N GLU A 687 20.70 -12.65 -9.51
CA GLU A 687 21.28 -12.64 -8.15
C GLU A 687 20.23 -12.49 -7.03
N TRP A 688 18.95 -12.27 -7.37
CA TRP A 688 17.84 -12.15 -6.41
C TRP A 688 16.99 -13.41 -6.31
N ASP A 689 17.29 -14.46 -7.07
CA ASP A 689 16.50 -15.70 -7.08
C ASP A 689 16.37 -16.29 -5.67
N SER A 690 17.48 -16.35 -4.92
CA SER A 690 17.54 -16.82 -3.53
C SER A 690 16.87 -15.93 -2.48
N TYR A 691 16.16 -14.87 -2.89
CA TYR A 691 15.28 -14.05 -2.04
C TYR A 691 13.80 -14.28 -2.34
N PHE A 692 13.49 -15.06 -3.39
CA PHE A 692 12.13 -15.35 -3.86
C PHE A 692 11.90 -16.85 -4.15
N ASP A 693 12.91 -17.70 -3.98
CA ASP A 693 12.73 -19.14 -3.81
C ASP A 693 11.75 -19.38 -2.65
N ARG A 694 10.68 -20.16 -2.91
CA ARG A 694 9.74 -20.56 -1.85
C ARG A 694 10.35 -21.74 -1.06
N PRO A 695 10.18 -21.77 0.27
CA PRO A 695 10.41 -22.99 1.07
C PRO A 695 9.58 -24.18 0.59
#